data_AF-W2F3R6-F1
#
_entry.id   AF-W2F3R6-F1
#
_cell.length_a   1.000
_cell.length_b   1.000
_cell.length_c   1.000
_cell.angle_alpha   90.00
_cell.angle_beta   90.00
_cell.angle_gamma   90.00
#
_symmetry.space_group_name_H-M   'P 1'
#
loop_
_entity.id
_entity.type
_entity.pdbx_description
1 polymer ?
#
loop_
_entity_poly.entity_id
_entity_poly.type
_entity_poly.pdbx_seq_one_letter_code
_entity_poly.pdbx_strand_id
1 'polypeptide(L)'
;MAGYAPSTLSTAASGRVFPSKEVVVAFAQACGADPAMWEERWRLASALLGSRRRPDDIQSRPEPLDDDVEAHMALVPERTSLPATLPPEVADFVGRGRELDTAIRDLGGRGANHGGRRVLVITGPPGVGKTAFTVQLAHRLTPAFPEGCLFADLQDKPGAPVDPGEILTRFLRALGVLPEHIPGSVEEQSALYIDIVRNRRLLIVLDNAFNEVQVRPLLPGSPTCRVLITSRRVLYGLSSTRTLVLDPLVGDEAVELFVRVSAQGSPTLDSAEAEAVAELCGRFPLALRIAGARLEARRNWSVGHMADRLRDERRRLSELVAGDLAVRAAFALSFERLAVDDRLMFRRLGLMPGVNFAPEAAAAVAGVSVLAAEFSLERLVDGNLLQSVGPQRYRMHDLLRLYAVERTRMEDGEADRLAAVRRLLTWYARTSHAASIVLMPARRRPPLQTLDPASVPPTAFGGYADAIAWFEAERANLVAATTQAADVGMPNAAWIIPSSLLAFFQLRKHWPDWIVTHRVGLTEAREAGDKYGEVLMLQGLGIAMRELRRYDDAIEHLLYAQEAEHDLGDKYVEASILNSLAAVRFDWGQPELAAEEYQRVLAICREIGNTWGEATTLNNLGEVYFTLRRYADAAASAEAALSLSGEIGNHWGEGFALHILGCTHAEWQRPDRAAEYFTRALETRQAIGDRQGEATTLTRLGDLLNRAGHRGEARELWRRALTIFREIEDPHAGEVAARLGSSRSSDADARPGEALDARGTQSPASTSVNSSGST
;
A
#
# COMPACT_ATOMS: atom_id res chain seq x y z
N MET A 1 -23.27 40.19 26.85
CA MET A 1 -24.28 41.18 27.31
C MET A 1 -25.30 41.42 26.20
N ALA A 2 -26.34 40.59 26.13
CA ALA A 2 -27.61 40.88 25.49
C ALA A 2 -28.59 39.96 26.23
N GLY A 3 -29.60 40.50 26.93
CA GLY A 3 -30.40 39.80 27.94
C GLY A 3 -31.30 38.66 27.45
N TYR A 4 -30.83 37.82 26.53
CA TYR A 4 -31.52 36.68 25.95
C TYR A 4 -30.97 35.36 26.49
N ALA A 5 -31.85 34.39 26.72
CA ALA A 5 -31.46 33.06 27.16
C ALA A 5 -30.63 32.33 26.09
N PRO A 6 -29.63 31.51 26.46
CA PRO A 6 -28.81 30.75 25.51
C PRO A 6 -29.60 29.86 24.55
N SER A 7 -30.75 29.34 25.01
CA SER A 7 -31.69 28.55 24.19
C SER A 7 -32.29 29.36 23.03
N THR A 8 -32.56 30.66 23.23
CA THR A 8 -33.11 31.56 22.22
C THR A 8 -32.09 31.80 21.09
N LEU A 9 -30.82 32.01 21.46
CA LEU A 9 -29.73 32.20 20.49
C LEU A 9 -29.42 30.90 19.73
N SER A 10 -29.44 29.76 20.41
CA SER A 10 -29.24 28.44 19.78
C SER A 10 -30.37 28.09 18.80
N THR A 11 -31.61 28.48 19.10
CA THR A 11 -32.76 28.23 18.22
C THR A 11 -32.68 29.11 16.97
N ALA A 12 -32.29 30.37 17.10
CA ALA A 12 -32.04 31.27 15.97
C ALA A 12 -30.92 30.77 15.04
N ALA A 13 -29.83 30.25 15.60
CA ALA A 13 -28.71 29.67 14.82
C ALA A 13 -29.07 28.36 14.10
N SER A 14 -30.13 27.66 14.53
CA SER A 14 -30.55 26.39 13.94
C SER A 14 -31.24 26.53 12.56
N GLY A 15 -31.61 27.75 12.16
CA GLY A 15 -32.29 28.03 10.89
C GLY A 15 -33.74 27.53 10.82
N ARG A 16 -34.28 26.93 11.88
CA ARG A 16 -35.64 26.36 11.93
C ARG A 16 -36.74 27.40 12.14
N VAL A 17 -36.40 28.57 12.70
CA VAL A 17 -37.34 29.67 12.96
C VAL A 17 -36.68 30.96 12.49
N PHE A 18 -37.42 31.78 11.74
CA PHE A 18 -36.92 33.09 11.32
C PHE A 18 -36.74 33.98 12.56
N PRO A 19 -35.51 34.41 12.89
CA PRO A 19 -35.22 35.09 14.16
C PRO A 19 -35.82 36.50 14.18
N SER A 20 -36.14 37.02 15.38
CA SER A 20 -36.60 38.41 15.50
C SER A 20 -35.47 39.39 15.19
N LYS A 21 -35.83 40.61 14.79
CA LYS A 21 -34.88 41.67 14.44
C LYS A 21 -33.90 41.95 15.58
N GLU A 22 -34.41 42.00 16.81
CA GLU A 22 -33.64 42.29 18.02
C GLU A 22 -32.59 41.21 18.29
N VAL A 23 -32.89 39.94 17.99
CA VAL A 23 -31.95 38.82 18.16
C VAL A 23 -30.83 38.89 17.12
N VAL A 24 -31.16 39.19 15.86
CA VAL A 24 -30.16 39.32 14.78
C VAL A 24 -29.20 40.48 15.05
N VAL A 25 -29.73 41.63 15.47
CA VAL A 25 -28.94 42.81 15.83
C VAL A 25 -28.05 42.53 17.04
N ALA A 26 -28.57 41.89 18.08
CA ALA A 26 -27.80 41.52 19.26
C ALA A 26 -26.68 40.50 18.95
N PHE A 27 -26.93 39.55 18.06
CA PHE A 27 -25.93 38.58 17.63
C PHE A 27 -24.84 39.23 16.76
N ALA A 28 -25.23 40.11 15.84
CA ALA A 28 -24.29 40.89 15.03
C ALA A 28 -23.36 41.74 15.91
N GLN A 29 -23.91 42.42 16.93
CA GLN A 29 -23.12 43.17 17.91
C GLN A 29 -22.16 42.28 18.70
N ALA A 30 -22.61 41.11 19.15
CA ALA A 30 -21.77 40.17 19.90
C ALA A 30 -20.62 39.60 19.05
N CYS A 31 -20.81 39.49 17.74
CA CYS A 31 -19.80 39.05 16.79
C CYS A 31 -18.94 40.18 16.21
N GLY A 32 -19.11 41.43 16.67
CA GLY A 32 -18.33 42.60 16.21
C GLY A 32 -18.71 43.12 14.82
N ALA A 33 -19.90 42.78 14.31
CA ALA A 33 -20.41 43.23 13.03
C ALA A 33 -21.30 44.49 13.17
N ASP A 34 -21.43 45.27 12.09
CA ASP A 34 -22.24 46.51 12.07
C ASP A 34 -23.74 46.21 12.23
N PRO A 35 -24.37 46.66 13.33
CA PRO A 35 -25.76 46.36 13.65
C PRO A 35 -26.75 46.92 12.62
N ALA A 36 -26.48 48.10 12.05
CA ALA A 36 -27.38 48.78 11.12
C ALA A 36 -27.48 48.03 9.78
N MET A 37 -26.36 47.44 9.34
CA MET A 37 -26.32 46.60 8.14
C MET A 37 -27.15 45.33 8.30
N TRP A 38 -27.06 44.68 9.47
CA TRP A 38 -27.80 43.45 9.76
C TRP A 38 -29.28 43.69 10.00
N GLU A 39 -29.64 44.88 10.51
CA GLU A 39 -31.01 45.34 10.61
C GLU A 39 -31.67 45.52 9.23
N GLU A 40 -30.98 46.12 8.26
CA GLU A 40 -31.50 46.28 6.89
C GLU A 40 -31.59 44.93 6.16
N ARG A 41 -30.61 44.03 6.35
CA ARG A 41 -30.68 42.66 5.82
C ARG A 41 -31.85 41.87 6.39
N TRP A 42 -32.11 42.01 7.69
CA TRP A 42 -33.29 41.41 8.31
C TRP A 42 -34.58 41.99 7.74
N ARG A 43 -34.65 43.30 7.50
CA ARG A 43 -35.81 43.97 6.90
C ARG A 43 -36.11 43.43 5.49
N LEU A 44 -35.08 43.25 4.67
CA LEU A 44 -35.19 42.68 3.32
C LEU A 44 -35.63 41.20 3.36
N ALA A 45 -35.05 40.39 4.24
CA ALA A 45 -35.41 38.99 4.39
C ALA A 45 -36.84 38.81 4.95
N SER A 46 -37.25 39.66 5.89
CA SER A 46 -38.60 39.70 6.45
C SER A 46 -39.64 40.12 5.41
N ALA A 47 -39.32 41.08 4.54
CA ALA A 47 -40.19 41.48 3.43
C ALA A 47 -40.38 40.36 2.39
N LEU A 48 -39.33 39.56 2.12
CA LEU A 48 -39.42 38.38 1.26
C LEU A 48 -40.33 37.30 1.85
N LEU A 49 -40.29 37.11 3.18
CA LEU A 49 -41.10 36.13 3.91
C LEU A 49 -42.53 36.60 4.22
N GLY A 50 -42.75 37.92 4.32
CA GLY A 50 -44.05 38.55 4.62
C GLY A 50 -45.11 38.43 3.51
N SER A 51 -44.78 37.79 2.38
CA SER A 51 -45.72 37.43 1.32
C SER A 51 -46.51 36.13 1.58
N ARG A 52 -46.28 35.45 2.72
CA ARG A 52 -47.13 34.37 3.23
C ARG A 52 -47.81 34.80 4.53
N ARG A 53 -49.15 34.85 4.51
CA ARG A 53 -50.02 35.21 5.66
C ARG A 53 -49.71 34.32 6.88
N ARG A 54 -49.68 34.95 8.06
CA ARG A 54 -49.70 34.28 9.38
C ARG A 54 -51.05 33.61 9.65
N PRO A 55 -51.06 32.46 10.31
CA PRO A 55 -52.19 32.00 11.12
C PRO A 55 -51.82 32.04 12.61
N ASP A 56 -52.40 32.97 13.36
CA ASP A 56 -52.63 32.83 14.80
C ASP A 56 -54.14 32.81 14.99
N ASP A 57 -54.68 31.64 15.32
CA ASP A 57 -55.79 31.39 16.24
C ASP A 57 -56.30 29.97 15.98
N ILE A 58 -56.06 29.07 16.95
CA ILE A 58 -57.01 28.07 17.48
C ILE A 58 -56.24 27.27 18.54
N GLN A 59 -56.48 27.62 19.81
CA GLN A 59 -56.37 26.70 20.92
C GLN A 59 -57.56 25.73 20.85
N SER A 60 -57.33 24.49 20.43
CA SER A 60 -58.16 23.36 20.84
C SER A 60 -57.36 22.06 20.71
N ARG A 61 -57.48 21.21 21.73
CA ARG A 61 -56.80 19.92 21.93
C ARG A 61 -56.83 19.02 20.68
N PRO A 62 -55.83 18.13 20.51
CA PRO A 62 -55.90 17.09 19.49
C PRO A 62 -56.93 16.03 19.92
N GLU A 63 -58.00 15.89 19.13
CA GLU A 63 -58.74 14.63 19.03
C GLU A 63 -57.95 13.65 18.14
N PRO A 64 -58.13 12.32 18.29
CA PRO A 64 -57.31 11.33 17.61
C PRO A 64 -57.57 11.34 16.10
N LEU A 65 -56.50 11.48 15.31
CA LEU A 65 -56.47 11.23 13.87
C LEU A 65 -56.57 9.71 13.62
N ASP A 66 -57.77 9.14 13.75
CA ASP A 66 -58.05 7.77 13.31
C ASP A 66 -58.77 7.72 11.94
N ASP A 67 -59.25 8.85 11.40
CA ASP A 67 -60.10 8.86 10.18
C ASP A 67 -59.38 9.26 8.86
N ASP A 68 -58.14 9.76 8.88
CA ASP A 68 -57.44 10.19 7.64
C ASP A 68 -56.67 9.08 6.91
N VAL A 69 -56.59 7.88 7.50
CA VAL A 69 -55.91 6.72 6.90
C VAL A 69 -56.73 6.12 5.75
N GLU A 70 -58.06 6.22 5.78
CA GLU A 70 -58.93 5.69 4.72
C GLU A 70 -58.94 6.59 3.46
N ALA A 71 -58.74 7.90 3.59
CA ALA A 71 -58.81 8.83 2.47
C ALA A 71 -57.64 8.70 1.47
N HIS A 72 -56.44 8.34 1.93
CA HIS A 72 -55.28 8.12 1.05
C HIS A 72 -55.28 6.74 0.37
N MET A 73 -55.98 5.74 0.93
CA MET A 73 -56.11 4.41 0.35
C MET A 73 -57.13 4.34 -0.80
N ALA A 74 -58.06 5.29 -0.88
CA ALA A 74 -59.11 5.36 -1.90
C ALA A 74 -58.64 5.83 -3.29
N LEU A 75 -57.35 6.17 -3.46
CA LEU A 75 -56.78 6.75 -4.69
C LEU A 75 -56.03 5.73 -5.57
N VAL A 76 -56.01 4.45 -5.20
CA VAL A 76 -55.30 3.39 -5.94
C VAL A 76 -56.33 2.44 -6.58
N PRO A 77 -56.50 2.44 -7.92
CA PRO A 77 -57.37 1.47 -8.60
C PRO A 77 -56.94 0.02 -8.33
N GLU A 78 -57.89 -0.93 -8.40
CA GLU A 78 -57.61 -2.37 -8.29
C GLU A 78 -56.49 -2.81 -9.26
N ARG A 79 -55.48 -3.50 -8.70
CA ARG A 79 -54.19 -3.81 -9.33
C ARG A 79 -54.31 -4.67 -10.58
N THR A 80 -53.72 -4.24 -11.70
CA THR A 80 -53.59 -5.08 -12.91
C THR A 80 -52.15 -5.48 -13.30
N SER A 81 -51.09 -4.92 -12.70
CA SER A 81 -49.72 -5.45 -12.87
C SER A 81 -48.79 -5.07 -11.72
N LEU A 82 -47.96 -6.01 -11.29
CA LEU A 82 -46.87 -5.75 -10.33
C LEU A 82 -45.78 -4.93 -11.04
N PRO A 83 -45.18 -3.92 -10.39
CA PRO A 83 -44.04 -3.22 -10.98
C PRO A 83 -42.85 -4.18 -11.12
N ALA A 84 -42.46 -4.46 -12.36
CA ALA A 84 -41.31 -5.28 -12.71
C ALA A 84 -40.46 -4.54 -13.75
N THR A 85 -39.56 -3.66 -13.28
CA THR A 85 -38.75 -2.78 -14.14
C THR A 85 -37.27 -3.13 -14.16
N LEU A 86 -36.89 -4.34 -13.75
CA LEU A 86 -35.48 -4.75 -13.69
C LEU A 86 -34.87 -4.90 -15.09
N PRO A 87 -33.63 -4.39 -15.31
CA PRO A 87 -32.85 -4.70 -16.50
C PRO A 87 -32.62 -6.22 -16.67
N PRO A 88 -32.37 -6.70 -17.91
CA PRO A 88 -32.08 -8.11 -18.15
C PRO A 88 -30.83 -8.59 -17.42
N GLU A 89 -30.80 -9.87 -17.07
CA GLU A 89 -29.61 -10.51 -16.49
C GLU A 89 -28.42 -10.48 -17.46
N VAL A 90 -27.22 -10.41 -16.89
CA VAL A 90 -25.98 -10.35 -17.64
C VAL A 90 -25.49 -11.78 -17.90
N ALA A 91 -25.69 -12.29 -19.11
CA ALA A 91 -25.49 -13.70 -19.46
C ALA A 91 -24.07 -14.24 -19.19
N ASP A 92 -23.06 -13.38 -19.30
CA ASP A 92 -21.65 -13.68 -19.06
C ASP A 92 -21.18 -13.32 -17.64
N PHE A 93 -22.08 -13.19 -16.66
CA PHE A 93 -21.69 -12.91 -15.27
C PHE A 93 -20.82 -14.03 -14.69
N VAL A 94 -19.64 -13.68 -14.17
CA VAL A 94 -18.63 -14.59 -13.62
C VAL A 94 -18.20 -14.13 -12.23
N GLY A 95 -17.94 -15.10 -11.35
CA GLY A 95 -17.40 -14.87 -10.02
C GLY A 95 -18.40 -14.27 -9.03
N ARG A 96 -17.88 -13.68 -7.95
CA ARG A 96 -18.66 -12.94 -6.93
C ARG A 96 -19.62 -13.77 -6.08
N GLY A 97 -19.43 -15.08 -6.03
CA GLY A 97 -20.30 -15.96 -5.25
C GLY A 97 -20.35 -15.57 -3.77
N ARG A 98 -19.18 -15.29 -3.17
CA ARG A 98 -19.07 -14.89 -1.76
C ARG A 98 -19.78 -13.57 -1.47
N GLU A 99 -19.60 -12.57 -2.33
CA GLU A 99 -20.22 -11.26 -2.21
C GLU A 99 -21.74 -11.35 -2.39
N LEU A 100 -22.22 -12.13 -3.36
CA LEU A 100 -23.64 -12.39 -3.58
C LEU A 100 -24.27 -13.11 -2.39
N ASP A 101 -23.67 -14.19 -1.90
CA ASP A 101 -24.18 -14.96 -0.77
C ASP A 101 -24.24 -14.12 0.51
N THR A 102 -23.23 -13.26 0.71
CA THR A 102 -23.20 -12.32 1.83
C THR A 102 -24.32 -11.29 1.71
N ALA A 103 -24.47 -10.67 0.55
CA ALA A 103 -25.51 -9.68 0.30
C ALA A 103 -26.93 -10.27 0.43
N ILE A 104 -27.14 -11.49 -0.07
CA ILE A 104 -28.42 -12.22 0.06
C ILE A 104 -28.70 -12.53 1.53
N ARG A 105 -27.70 -12.97 2.30
CA ARG A 105 -27.86 -13.24 3.73
C ARG A 105 -28.25 -11.98 4.50
N ASP A 106 -27.61 -10.86 4.19
CA ASP A 106 -27.88 -9.58 4.85
C ASP A 106 -29.28 -9.05 4.55
N LEU A 107 -29.74 -9.20 3.31
CA LEU A 107 -30.99 -8.61 2.83
C LEU A 107 -32.19 -9.57 2.95
N GLY A 108 -31.95 -10.88 2.87
CA GLY A 108 -32.95 -11.94 2.72
C GLY A 108 -33.48 -12.56 4.02
N GLY A 109 -32.99 -12.15 5.19
CA GLY A 109 -33.45 -12.68 6.48
C GLY A 109 -34.95 -12.47 6.73
N ARG A 110 -35.73 -13.56 6.78
CA ARG A 110 -37.12 -13.59 7.27
C ARG A 110 -37.11 -13.61 8.82
N GLY A 111 -36.95 -12.47 9.46
CA GLY A 111 -37.09 -12.41 10.93
C GLY A 111 -36.77 -11.05 11.54
N ALA A 112 -37.57 -10.65 12.53
CA ALA A 112 -37.50 -9.39 13.27
C ALA A 112 -36.21 -9.14 14.08
N ASN A 113 -35.24 -10.07 14.04
CA ASN A 113 -34.01 -10.03 14.85
C ASN A 113 -32.72 -9.66 14.07
N HIS A 114 -32.79 -9.28 12.79
CA HIS A 114 -31.60 -8.79 12.08
C HIS A 114 -31.50 -7.27 12.24
N GLY A 115 -30.54 -6.83 13.06
CA GLY A 115 -30.35 -5.43 13.44
C GLY A 115 -30.25 -4.50 12.24
N GLY A 116 -31.27 -3.65 12.08
CA GLY A 116 -31.21 -2.31 11.49
C GLY A 116 -30.87 -2.15 10.01
N ARG A 117 -30.18 -3.07 9.33
CA ARG A 117 -29.57 -2.81 8.02
C ARG A 117 -30.50 -3.17 6.86
N ARG A 118 -31.01 -2.15 6.16
CA ARG A 118 -32.07 -2.29 5.12
C ARG A 118 -31.62 -1.83 3.73
N VAL A 119 -30.46 -1.18 3.69
CA VAL A 119 -29.90 -0.55 2.50
C VAL A 119 -28.51 -1.11 2.27
N LEU A 120 -28.26 -1.65 1.09
CA LEU A 120 -26.95 -2.12 0.67
C LEU A 120 -26.40 -1.15 -0.38
N VAL A 121 -25.30 -0.46 -0.04
CA VAL A 121 -24.57 0.42 -0.94
C VAL A 121 -23.42 -0.38 -1.57
N ILE A 122 -23.39 -0.46 -2.88
CA ILE A 122 -22.41 -1.19 -3.67
C ILE A 122 -21.50 -0.15 -4.34
N THR A 123 -20.24 -0.13 -3.93
CA THR A 123 -19.24 0.84 -4.39
C THR A 123 -18.00 0.11 -4.92
N GLY A 124 -17.08 0.84 -5.54
CA GLY A 124 -15.89 0.26 -6.16
C GLY A 124 -15.44 1.03 -7.41
N PRO A 125 -14.26 0.71 -7.96
CA PRO A 125 -13.66 1.44 -9.06
C PRO A 125 -14.51 1.41 -10.35
N PRO A 126 -14.31 2.36 -11.27
CA PRO A 126 -15.05 2.37 -12.53
C PRO A 126 -14.75 1.11 -13.35
N GLY A 127 -15.77 0.53 -13.99
CA GLY A 127 -15.61 -0.69 -14.79
C GLY A 127 -15.55 -2.01 -13.99
N VAL A 128 -15.64 -1.97 -12.65
CA VAL A 128 -15.60 -3.18 -11.79
C VAL A 128 -16.87 -4.03 -11.85
N GLY A 129 -17.94 -3.54 -12.50
CA GLY A 129 -19.18 -4.29 -12.69
C GLY A 129 -20.27 -4.09 -11.64
N LYS A 130 -20.28 -2.95 -10.92
CA LYS A 130 -21.29 -2.62 -9.90
C LYS A 130 -22.74 -2.82 -10.37
N THR A 131 -23.13 -2.25 -11.51
CA THR A 131 -24.47 -2.39 -12.08
C THR A 131 -24.81 -3.85 -12.38
N ALA A 132 -23.89 -4.59 -13.01
CA ALA A 132 -24.09 -6.01 -13.32
C ALA A 132 -24.27 -6.86 -12.05
N PHE A 133 -23.46 -6.62 -11.01
CA PHE A 133 -23.59 -7.27 -9.71
C PHE A 133 -24.95 -6.96 -9.06
N THR A 134 -25.37 -5.70 -9.06
CA THR A 134 -26.65 -5.28 -8.47
C THR A 134 -27.84 -5.88 -9.19
N VAL A 135 -27.83 -5.90 -10.52
CA VAL A 135 -28.89 -6.53 -11.32
C VAL A 135 -28.95 -8.03 -11.02
N GLN A 136 -27.80 -8.72 -11.00
CA GLN A 136 -27.74 -10.15 -10.66
C GLN A 136 -28.26 -10.43 -9.24
N LEU A 137 -27.88 -9.61 -8.27
CA LEU A 137 -28.36 -9.69 -6.89
C LEU A 137 -29.87 -9.42 -6.82
N ALA A 138 -30.37 -8.44 -7.56
CA ALA A 138 -31.78 -8.07 -7.57
C ALA A 138 -32.65 -9.23 -8.06
N HIS A 139 -32.29 -9.85 -9.20
CA HIS A 139 -33.01 -11.02 -9.73
C HIS A 139 -33.05 -12.19 -8.74
N ARG A 140 -31.96 -12.44 -8.01
CA ARG A 140 -31.92 -13.48 -6.95
C ARG A 140 -32.78 -13.13 -5.73
N LEU A 141 -32.98 -11.84 -5.44
CA LEU A 141 -33.78 -11.37 -4.30
C LEU A 141 -35.26 -11.23 -4.64
N THR A 142 -35.64 -10.99 -5.91
CA THR A 142 -37.02 -10.78 -6.36
C THR A 142 -38.03 -11.80 -5.80
N PRO A 143 -37.74 -13.11 -5.74
CA PRO A 143 -38.68 -14.08 -5.16
C PRO A 143 -39.07 -13.82 -3.68
N ALA A 144 -38.26 -13.05 -2.95
CA ALA A 144 -38.54 -12.67 -1.56
C ALA A 144 -39.39 -11.37 -1.44
N PHE A 145 -39.66 -10.67 -2.55
CA PHE A 145 -40.39 -9.39 -2.61
C PHE A 145 -41.59 -9.51 -3.56
N PRO A 146 -42.69 -10.13 -3.11
CA PRO A 146 -43.82 -10.52 -3.98
C PRO A 146 -44.60 -9.32 -4.54
N GLU A 147 -44.39 -8.13 -4.00
CA GLU A 147 -45.13 -6.93 -4.38
C GLU A 147 -44.43 -6.10 -5.45
N GLY A 148 -43.26 -6.56 -5.91
CA GLY A 148 -42.56 -6.03 -7.08
C GLY A 148 -41.18 -5.45 -6.79
N CYS A 149 -40.58 -4.94 -7.86
CA CYS A 149 -39.27 -4.30 -7.85
C CYS A 149 -39.29 -2.97 -8.62
N LEU A 150 -38.77 -1.93 -7.99
CA LEU A 150 -38.60 -0.60 -8.57
C LEU A 150 -37.13 -0.38 -8.92
N PHE A 151 -36.83 -0.14 -10.19
CA PHE A 151 -35.49 0.22 -10.67
C PHE A 151 -35.47 1.67 -11.16
N ALA A 152 -34.41 2.41 -10.80
CA ALA A 152 -34.10 3.72 -11.36
C ALA A 152 -32.60 3.86 -11.61
N ASP A 153 -32.24 4.31 -12.81
CA ASP A 153 -30.91 4.88 -13.07
C ASP A 153 -30.93 6.36 -12.65
N LEU A 154 -30.09 6.71 -11.70
CA LEU A 154 -30.01 8.04 -11.12
C LEU A 154 -29.12 9.00 -11.95
N GLN A 155 -28.62 8.55 -13.10
CA GLN A 155 -27.89 9.36 -14.08
C GLN A 155 -28.38 9.08 -15.51
N ASP A 156 -29.32 9.88 -15.99
CA ASP A 156 -29.90 9.77 -17.34
C ASP A 156 -28.86 10.09 -18.45
N LYS A 157 -27.82 10.87 -18.11
CA LYS A 157 -26.67 11.13 -18.96
C LYS A 157 -25.37 10.99 -18.19
N PRO A 158 -24.26 10.66 -18.87
CA PRO A 158 -22.93 10.67 -18.27
C PRO A 158 -22.66 11.96 -17.49
N GLY A 159 -22.64 11.89 -16.14
CA GLY A 159 -22.29 13.02 -15.28
C GLY A 159 -23.45 13.92 -14.82
N ALA A 160 -24.67 13.74 -15.33
CA ALA A 160 -25.82 14.55 -14.94
C ALA A 160 -26.72 13.79 -13.96
N PRO A 161 -26.77 14.17 -12.67
CA PRO A 161 -27.69 13.54 -11.71
C PRO A 161 -29.14 13.87 -12.08
N VAL A 162 -30.01 12.86 -12.03
CA VAL A 162 -31.46 13.04 -12.20
C VAL A 162 -32.06 13.66 -10.94
N ASP A 163 -33.02 14.56 -11.12
CA ASP A 163 -33.75 15.18 -10.02
C ASP A 163 -34.56 14.11 -9.24
N PRO A 164 -34.48 14.07 -7.89
CA PRO A 164 -35.21 13.07 -7.11
C PRO A 164 -36.73 13.10 -7.32
N GLY A 165 -37.32 14.26 -7.59
CA GLY A 165 -38.75 14.40 -7.87
C GLY A 165 -39.19 13.75 -9.17
N GLU A 166 -38.31 13.74 -10.18
CA GLU A 166 -38.57 13.02 -11.43
C GLU A 166 -38.63 11.50 -11.18
N ILE A 167 -37.71 10.98 -10.36
CA ILE A 167 -37.70 9.56 -9.97
C ILE A 167 -38.91 9.21 -9.11
N LEU A 168 -39.25 10.03 -8.12
CA LEU A 168 -40.43 9.83 -7.27
C LEU A 168 -41.71 9.84 -8.11
N THR A 169 -41.84 10.76 -9.07
CA THR A 169 -42.98 10.79 -10.00
C THR A 169 -43.10 9.48 -10.78
N ARG A 170 -41.98 8.93 -11.29
CA ARG A 170 -41.97 7.63 -11.99
C ARG A 170 -42.35 6.48 -11.05
N PHE A 171 -41.84 6.46 -9.83
CA PHE A 171 -42.16 5.43 -8.83
C PHE A 171 -43.62 5.48 -8.39
N LEU A 172 -44.16 6.67 -8.09
CA LEU A 172 -45.57 6.86 -7.70
C LEU A 172 -46.52 6.38 -8.80
N ARG A 173 -46.23 6.72 -10.07
CA ARG A 173 -47.01 6.21 -11.22
C ARG A 173 -46.94 4.69 -11.33
N ALA A 174 -45.75 4.09 -11.18
CA ALA A 174 -45.59 2.64 -11.20
C ALA A 174 -46.31 1.93 -10.04
N LEU A 175 -46.53 2.63 -8.93
CA LEU A 175 -47.28 2.15 -7.77
C LEU A 175 -48.80 2.37 -7.90
N GLY A 176 -49.26 2.99 -8.99
CA GLY A 176 -50.68 3.19 -9.32
C GLY A 176 -51.25 4.57 -8.98
N VAL A 177 -50.41 5.55 -8.61
CA VAL A 177 -50.88 6.92 -8.32
C VAL A 177 -51.16 7.66 -9.63
N LEU A 178 -52.38 8.20 -9.76
CA LEU A 178 -52.77 8.99 -10.92
C LEU A 178 -51.97 10.30 -11.00
N PRO A 179 -51.56 10.76 -12.19
CA PRO A 179 -50.74 11.96 -12.36
C PRO A 179 -51.24 13.21 -11.63
N GLU A 180 -52.56 13.40 -11.57
CA GLU A 180 -53.24 14.52 -10.89
C GLU A 180 -53.10 14.52 -9.36
N HIS A 181 -52.78 13.37 -8.76
CA HIS A 181 -52.59 13.21 -7.31
C HIS A 181 -51.11 13.23 -6.91
N ILE A 182 -50.19 13.41 -7.86
CA ILE A 182 -48.76 13.50 -7.57
C ILE A 182 -48.45 14.95 -7.15
N PRO A 183 -47.96 15.19 -5.91
CA PRO A 183 -47.64 16.53 -5.44
C PRO A 183 -46.54 17.21 -6.28
N GLY A 184 -46.48 18.54 -6.22
CA GLY A 184 -45.50 19.32 -6.98
C GLY A 184 -44.11 19.41 -6.35
N SER A 185 -43.99 19.20 -5.04
CA SER A 185 -42.71 19.28 -4.31
C SER A 185 -42.10 17.91 -4.04
N VAL A 186 -40.77 17.83 -3.99
CA VAL A 186 -40.03 16.58 -3.72
C VAL A 186 -40.33 16.06 -2.31
N GLU A 187 -40.50 16.96 -1.35
CA GLU A 187 -40.81 16.64 0.04
C GLU A 187 -42.18 15.96 0.17
N GLU A 188 -43.21 16.51 -0.47
CA GLU A 188 -44.56 15.94 -0.46
C GLU A 188 -44.62 14.63 -1.26
N GLN A 189 -43.92 14.56 -2.40
CA GLN A 189 -43.80 13.32 -3.18
C GLN A 189 -43.11 12.21 -2.39
N SER A 190 -42.05 12.53 -1.64
CA SER A 190 -41.33 11.59 -0.79
C SER A 190 -42.21 11.12 0.37
N ALA A 191 -42.96 12.02 1.01
CA ALA A 191 -43.91 11.67 2.06
C ALA A 191 -45.00 10.71 1.54
N LEU A 192 -45.60 11.02 0.39
CA LEU A 192 -46.61 10.15 -0.25
C LEU A 192 -46.02 8.79 -0.63
N TYR A 193 -44.80 8.78 -1.19
CA TYR A 193 -44.09 7.55 -1.53
C TYR A 193 -43.85 6.67 -0.30
N ILE A 194 -43.32 7.25 0.79
CA ILE A 194 -43.06 6.55 2.06
C ILE A 194 -44.35 5.96 2.63
N ASP A 195 -45.46 6.68 2.54
CA ASP A 195 -46.76 6.21 3.03
C ASP A 195 -47.28 5.01 2.23
N ILE A 196 -47.26 5.09 0.90
CA ILE A 196 -47.71 4.01 0.00
C ILE A 196 -46.89 2.72 0.18
N VAL A 197 -45.59 2.84 0.42
CA VAL A 197 -44.68 1.68 0.57
C VAL A 197 -44.55 1.18 2.00
N ARG A 198 -45.15 1.85 3.00
CA ARG A 198 -44.99 1.55 4.44
C ARG A 198 -45.25 0.09 4.78
N ASN A 199 -46.33 -0.48 4.24
CA ASN A 199 -46.74 -1.87 4.49
C ASN A 199 -46.45 -2.79 3.31
N ARG A 200 -45.59 -2.36 2.37
CA ARG A 200 -45.26 -3.11 1.18
C ARG A 200 -43.91 -3.81 1.28
N ARG A 201 -43.78 -4.99 0.68
CA ARG A 201 -42.55 -5.77 0.52
C ARG A 201 -41.98 -5.56 -0.88
N LEU A 202 -41.30 -4.45 -1.06
CA LEU A 202 -40.67 -4.06 -2.32
C LEU A 202 -39.14 -4.17 -2.27
N LEU A 203 -38.57 -4.54 -3.41
CA LEU A 203 -37.15 -4.34 -3.69
C LEU A 203 -36.99 -3.02 -4.47
N ILE A 204 -36.08 -2.16 -4.04
CA ILE A 204 -35.78 -0.90 -4.71
C ILE A 204 -34.33 -0.92 -5.14
N VAL A 205 -34.05 -0.61 -6.39
CA VAL A 205 -32.72 -0.58 -6.98
C VAL A 205 -32.46 0.82 -7.53
N LEU A 206 -31.46 1.48 -6.96
CA LEU A 206 -31.03 2.83 -7.31
C LEU A 206 -29.62 2.74 -7.91
N ASP A 207 -29.54 2.65 -9.24
CA ASP A 207 -28.27 2.55 -9.94
C ASP A 207 -27.65 3.94 -10.16
N ASN A 208 -26.32 4.04 -10.13
CA ASN A 208 -25.53 5.24 -10.37
C ASN A 208 -25.83 6.44 -9.46
N ALA A 209 -26.12 6.21 -8.18
CA ALA A 209 -26.33 7.28 -7.21
C ALA A 209 -25.16 8.28 -7.17
N PHE A 210 -25.50 9.57 -7.25
CA PHE A 210 -24.53 10.66 -7.27
C PHE A 210 -24.06 11.06 -5.87
N ASN A 211 -24.98 11.24 -4.92
CA ASN A 211 -24.70 11.58 -3.51
C ASN A 211 -25.89 11.21 -2.60
N GLU A 212 -25.74 11.42 -1.29
CA GLU A 212 -26.78 11.13 -0.31
C GLU A 212 -28.00 12.03 -0.43
N VAL A 213 -27.84 13.28 -0.88
CA VAL A 213 -28.96 14.23 -1.06
C VAL A 213 -29.93 13.70 -2.12
N GLN A 214 -29.41 13.13 -3.20
CA GLN A 214 -30.22 12.54 -4.26
C GLN A 214 -30.99 11.30 -3.78
N VAL A 215 -30.36 10.47 -2.94
CA VAL A 215 -30.92 9.18 -2.56
C VAL A 215 -31.88 9.26 -1.38
N ARG A 216 -31.65 10.16 -0.42
CA ARG A 216 -32.45 10.25 0.83
C ARG A 216 -33.96 10.32 0.58
N PRO A 217 -34.49 11.14 -0.34
CA PRO A 217 -35.94 11.21 -0.59
C PRO A 217 -36.53 9.90 -1.15
N LEU A 218 -35.70 9.04 -1.72
CA LEU A 218 -36.10 7.77 -2.35
C LEU A 218 -36.09 6.58 -1.37
N LEU A 219 -35.64 6.78 -0.13
CA LEU A 219 -35.56 5.73 0.87
C LEU A 219 -36.93 5.50 1.53
N PRO A 220 -37.44 4.25 1.55
CA PRO A 220 -38.82 3.96 1.95
C PRO A 220 -39.07 4.04 3.46
N GLY A 221 -38.03 4.11 4.30
CA GLY A 221 -38.16 4.10 5.78
C GLY A 221 -38.72 2.81 6.41
N SER A 222 -39.33 1.92 5.61
CA SER A 222 -40.02 0.71 6.07
C SER A 222 -39.09 -0.49 6.35
N PRO A 223 -39.37 -1.33 7.37
CA PRO A 223 -38.64 -2.58 7.61
C PRO A 223 -38.92 -3.68 6.58
N THR A 224 -39.99 -3.58 5.80
CA THR A 224 -40.40 -4.59 4.82
C THR A 224 -39.78 -4.42 3.44
N CYS A 225 -39.24 -3.23 3.16
CA CYS A 225 -38.52 -2.93 1.92
C CYS A 225 -37.02 -3.20 2.04
N ARG A 226 -36.36 -3.46 0.91
CA ARG A 226 -34.89 -3.45 0.79
C ARG A 226 -34.46 -2.52 -0.33
N VAL A 227 -33.35 -1.83 -0.12
CA VAL A 227 -32.79 -0.90 -1.11
C VAL A 227 -31.39 -1.35 -1.50
N LEU A 228 -31.15 -1.52 -2.79
CA LEU A 228 -29.83 -1.67 -3.38
C LEU A 228 -29.44 -0.33 -4.02
N ILE A 229 -28.25 0.16 -3.72
CA ILE A 229 -27.74 1.41 -4.28
C ILE A 229 -26.39 1.10 -4.91
N THR A 230 -26.16 1.44 -6.17
CA THR A 230 -24.79 1.53 -6.69
C THR A 230 -24.32 2.97 -6.68
N SER A 231 -23.05 3.18 -6.32
CA SER A 231 -22.43 4.49 -6.44
C SER A 231 -20.96 4.36 -6.84
N ARG A 232 -20.44 5.43 -7.45
CA ARG A 232 -19.00 5.59 -7.70
C ARG A 232 -18.26 6.14 -6.47
N ARG A 233 -19.00 6.68 -5.50
CA ARG A 233 -18.46 7.19 -4.24
C ARG A 233 -18.90 6.33 -3.07
N VAL A 234 -18.22 6.46 -1.94
CA VAL A 234 -18.74 5.96 -0.67
C VAL A 234 -19.79 6.95 -0.14
N LEU A 235 -20.91 6.42 0.35
CA LEU A 235 -22.06 7.21 0.84
C LEU A 235 -22.17 7.11 2.37
N TYR A 236 -21.24 7.77 3.09
CA TYR A 236 -21.14 7.68 4.56
C TYR A 236 -22.36 8.25 5.30
N GLY A 237 -23.09 9.19 4.70
CA GLY A 237 -24.15 9.92 5.39
C GLY A 237 -25.47 9.15 5.56
N LEU A 238 -25.61 7.97 4.93
CA LEU A 238 -26.86 7.20 4.97
C LEU A 238 -26.92 6.33 6.23
N SER A 239 -28.06 6.38 6.95
CA SER A 239 -28.29 5.55 8.13
C SER A 239 -28.73 4.13 7.74
N SER A 240 -28.52 3.16 8.63
CA SER A 240 -29.00 1.78 8.43
C SER A 240 -28.46 1.10 7.15
N THR A 241 -27.27 1.51 6.72
CA THR A 241 -26.62 1.04 5.50
C THR A 241 -25.54 0.01 5.81
N ARG A 242 -25.33 -0.89 4.84
CA ARG A 242 -24.12 -1.69 4.72
C ARG A 242 -23.44 -1.27 3.42
N THR A 243 -22.14 -1.03 3.47
CA THR A 243 -21.34 -0.81 2.25
C THR A 243 -20.65 -2.10 1.86
N LEU A 244 -20.79 -2.49 0.60
CA LEU A 244 -20.05 -3.54 -0.06
C LEU A 244 -19.15 -2.89 -1.11
N VAL A 245 -17.84 -2.96 -0.90
CA VAL A 245 -16.84 -2.51 -1.88
C VAL A 245 -16.52 -3.69 -2.79
N LEU A 246 -16.66 -3.51 -4.09
CA LEU A 246 -16.27 -4.49 -5.09
C LEU A 246 -14.86 -4.16 -5.58
N ASP A 247 -13.94 -5.11 -5.42
CA ASP A 247 -12.59 -5.07 -5.99
C ASP A 247 -12.58 -5.63 -7.41
N PRO A 248 -11.51 -5.48 -8.23
CA PRO A 248 -11.34 -6.25 -9.47
C PRO A 248 -11.47 -7.76 -9.26
N LEU A 249 -11.71 -8.52 -10.33
CA LEU A 249 -11.86 -9.99 -10.23
C LEU A 249 -10.55 -10.64 -9.77
N VAL A 250 -10.65 -11.79 -9.10
CA VAL A 250 -9.47 -12.64 -8.85
C VAL A 250 -9.01 -13.30 -10.15
N GLY A 251 -7.76 -13.80 -10.19
CA GLY A 251 -7.12 -14.28 -11.42
C GLY A 251 -7.97 -15.29 -12.20
N ASP A 252 -8.40 -16.36 -11.54
CA ASP A 252 -9.19 -17.42 -12.18
C ASP A 252 -10.54 -16.91 -12.71
N GLU A 253 -11.24 -16.06 -11.94
CA GLU A 253 -12.51 -15.45 -12.35
C GLU A 253 -12.33 -14.48 -13.52
N ALA A 254 -11.22 -13.74 -13.55
CA ALA A 254 -10.90 -12.81 -14.64
C ALA A 254 -10.62 -13.55 -15.94
N VAL A 255 -9.84 -14.64 -15.87
CA VAL A 255 -9.56 -15.52 -17.01
C VAL A 255 -10.86 -16.18 -17.50
N GLU A 256 -11.69 -16.70 -16.59
CA GLU A 256 -12.97 -17.30 -16.94
C GLU A 256 -13.89 -16.31 -17.68
N LEU A 257 -14.01 -15.07 -17.20
CA LEU A 257 -14.79 -14.04 -17.88
C LEU A 257 -14.23 -13.74 -19.28
N PHE A 258 -12.91 -13.54 -19.38
CA PHE A 258 -12.27 -13.27 -20.67
C PHE A 258 -12.51 -14.41 -21.66
N VAL A 259 -12.35 -15.66 -21.24
CA VAL A 259 -12.60 -16.85 -22.06
C VAL A 259 -14.07 -16.92 -22.49
N ARG A 260 -15.01 -16.71 -21.57
CA ARG A 260 -16.45 -16.80 -21.85
C ARG A 260 -16.88 -15.78 -22.90
N VAL A 261 -16.40 -14.54 -22.80
CA VAL A 261 -16.69 -13.45 -23.74
C VAL A 261 -15.99 -13.69 -25.08
N SER A 262 -14.73 -14.12 -25.05
CA SER A 262 -13.95 -14.34 -26.28
C SER A 262 -14.45 -15.50 -27.12
N ALA A 263 -15.16 -16.46 -26.51
CA ALA A 263 -15.34 -17.77 -27.09
C ALA A 263 -16.75 -18.13 -27.52
N GLN A 264 -17.85 -17.81 -26.80
CA GLN A 264 -19.17 -18.43 -27.06
C GLN A 264 -19.06 -19.90 -27.60
N GLY A 265 -18.15 -20.72 -27.03
CA GLY A 265 -17.99 -22.15 -27.34
C GLY A 265 -16.68 -22.77 -27.93
N SER A 266 -15.45 -22.22 -27.81
CA SER A 266 -14.22 -22.98 -28.20
C SER A 266 -13.26 -23.28 -27.03
N PRO A 267 -12.81 -24.53 -26.79
CA PRO A 267 -12.09 -24.94 -25.57
C PRO A 267 -10.55 -24.80 -25.59
N THR A 268 -9.95 -24.09 -26.56
CA THR A 268 -8.50 -24.20 -26.87
C THR A 268 -7.67 -22.94 -26.58
N LEU A 269 -8.06 -22.10 -25.62
CA LEU A 269 -7.26 -20.91 -25.26
C LEU A 269 -6.12 -21.30 -24.31
N ASP A 270 -4.89 -20.87 -24.61
CA ASP A 270 -3.75 -21.05 -23.72
C ASP A 270 -3.96 -20.26 -22.42
N SER A 271 -3.88 -20.97 -21.28
CA SER A 271 -4.12 -20.41 -19.96
C SER A 271 -3.13 -19.31 -19.58
N ALA A 272 -1.87 -19.41 -19.99
CA ALA A 272 -0.85 -18.43 -19.63
C ALA A 272 -1.02 -17.11 -20.39
N GLU A 273 -1.40 -17.18 -21.67
CA GLU A 273 -1.68 -15.99 -22.47
C GLU A 273 -2.97 -15.29 -22.01
N ALA A 274 -4.00 -16.06 -21.64
CA ALA A 274 -5.24 -15.52 -21.10
C ALA A 274 -5.04 -14.83 -19.75
N GLU A 275 -4.20 -15.40 -18.89
CA GLU A 275 -3.78 -14.76 -17.63
C GLU A 275 -3.04 -13.45 -17.88
N ALA A 276 -2.12 -13.41 -18.85
CA ALA A 276 -1.43 -12.18 -19.23
C ALA A 276 -2.40 -11.09 -19.72
N VAL A 277 -3.39 -11.43 -20.55
CA VAL A 277 -4.44 -10.48 -20.97
C VAL A 277 -5.25 -10.02 -19.76
N ALA A 278 -5.64 -10.93 -18.87
CA ALA A 278 -6.43 -10.59 -17.70
C ALA A 278 -5.71 -9.59 -16.78
N GLU A 279 -4.40 -9.77 -16.58
CA GLU A 279 -3.56 -8.83 -15.82
C GLU A 279 -3.43 -7.47 -16.52
N LEU A 280 -3.21 -7.45 -17.84
CA LEU A 280 -3.12 -6.20 -18.61
C LEU A 280 -4.46 -5.43 -18.64
N CYS A 281 -5.58 -6.14 -18.54
CA CYS A 281 -6.92 -5.57 -18.35
C CYS A 281 -7.19 -5.14 -16.90
N GLY A 282 -6.20 -5.27 -16.00
CA GLY A 282 -6.33 -4.96 -14.59
C GLY A 282 -7.41 -5.77 -13.89
N ARG A 283 -7.78 -6.94 -14.44
CA ARG A 283 -8.86 -7.81 -13.98
C ARG A 283 -10.22 -7.11 -13.85
N PHE A 284 -10.43 -6.01 -14.58
CA PHE A 284 -11.69 -5.29 -14.62
C PHE A 284 -12.67 -5.97 -15.58
N PRO A 285 -13.89 -6.33 -15.15
CA PRO A 285 -14.90 -6.93 -16.04
C PRO A 285 -15.16 -6.14 -17.33
N LEU A 286 -15.21 -4.80 -17.26
CA LEU A 286 -15.38 -3.97 -18.45
C LEU A 286 -14.22 -4.12 -19.44
N ALA A 287 -12.97 -4.11 -18.96
CA ALA A 287 -11.79 -4.24 -19.81
C ALA A 287 -11.70 -5.64 -20.43
N LEU A 288 -11.99 -6.68 -19.64
CA LEU A 288 -12.01 -8.09 -20.09
C LEU A 288 -13.08 -8.31 -21.17
N ARG A 289 -14.27 -7.73 -21.00
CA ARG A 289 -15.34 -7.79 -22.01
C ARG A 289 -14.93 -7.13 -23.31
N ILE A 290 -14.30 -5.96 -23.24
CA ILE A 290 -13.83 -5.26 -24.43
C ILE A 290 -12.74 -6.07 -25.15
N ALA A 291 -11.75 -6.59 -24.41
CA ALA A 291 -10.70 -7.42 -24.98
C ALA A 291 -11.28 -8.69 -25.63
N GLY A 292 -12.20 -9.37 -24.94
CA GLY A 292 -12.84 -10.58 -25.45
C GLY A 292 -13.69 -10.34 -26.70
N ALA A 293 -14.52 -9.30 -26.69
CA ALA A 293 -15.34 -8.93 -27.86
C ALA A 293 -14.47 -8.56 -29.08
N ARG A 294 -13.31 -7.91 -28.85
CA ARG A 294 -12.37 -7.58 -29.93
C ARG A 294 -11.67 -8.82 -30.50
N LEU A 295 -11.39 -9.82 -29.67
CA LEU A 295 -10.81 -11.09 -30.08
C LEU A 295 -11.83 -11.92 -30.87
N GLU A 296 -13.07 -12.02 -30.36
CA GLU A 296 -14.19 -12.70 -31.04
C GLU A 296 -14.46 -12.10 -32.44
N ALA A 297 -14.50 -10.77 -32.54
CA ALA A 297 -14.72 -10.08 -33.80
C ALA A 297 -13.57 -10.26 -34.81
N ARG A 298 -12.39 -10.72 -34.39
CA ARG A 298 -11.18 -10.82 -35.23
C ARG A 298 -10.62 -12.23 -35.21
N ARG A 299 -11.22 -13.10 -36.03
CA ARG A 299 -10.89 -14.53 -36.14
C ARG A 299 -9.42 -14.87 -36.42
N ASN A 300 -8.62 -13.93 -36.93
CA ASN A 300 -7.18 -14.14 -37.20
C ASN A 300 -6.27 -13.72 -36.05
N TRP A 301 -6.81 -13.18 -34.95
CA TRP A 301 -6.03 -12.77 -33.79
C TRP A 301 -5.89 -13.94 -32.82
N SER A 302 -4.67 -14.13 -32.31
CA SER A 302 -4.42 -15.00 -31.16
C SER A 302 -4.53 -14.24 -29.85
N VAL A 303 -4.60 -14.96 -28.72
CA VAL A 303 -4.55 -14.35 -27.39
C VAL A 303 -3.19 -13.70 -27.15
N GLY A 304 -2.09 -14.35 -27.52
CA GLY A 304 -0.75 -13.77 -27.49
C GLY A 304 -0.64 -12.45 -28.26
N HIS A 305 -1.24 -12.36 -29.46
CA HIS A 305 -1.29 -11.10 -30.21
C HIS A 305 -2.06 -10.00 -29.46
N MET A 306 -3.19 -10.35 -28.83
CA MET A 306 -3.92 -9.39 -27.98
C MET A 306 -3.07 -8.94 -26.80
N ALA A 307 -2.38 -9.86 -26.11
CA ALA A 307 -1.49 -9.55 -25.01
C ALA A 307 -0.37 -8.60 -25.46
N ASP A 308 0.28 -8.84 -26.60
CA ASP A 308 1.32 -7.97 -27.17
C ASP A 308 0.81 -6.54 -27.42
N ARG A 309 -0.39 -6.41 -27.98
CA ARG A 309 -1.00 -5.08 -28.20
C ARG A 309 -1.30 -4.36 -26.89
N LEU A 310 -1.73 -5.10 -25.87
CA LEU A 310 -2.03 -4.54 -24.57
C LEU A 310 -0.76 -4.24 -23.76
N ARG A 311 0.37 -4.92 -23.99
CA ARG A 311 1.64 -4.64 -23.29
C ARG A 311 2.11 -3.20 -23.47
N ASP A 312 1.89 -2.60 -24.64
CA ASP A 312 2.21 -1.18 -24.89
C ASP A 312 1.31 -0.24 -24.07
N GLU A 313 1.83 0.24 -22.94
CA GLU A 313 1.19 1.19 -22.04
C GLU A 313 0.66 2.46 -22.73
N ARG A 314 1.33 2.92 -23.80
CA ARG A 314 0.94 4.16 -24.51
C ARG A 314 -0.33 3.97 -25.34
N ARG A 315 -0.65 2.73 -25.71
CA ARG A 315 -1.79 2.39 -26.57
C ARG A 315 -2.84 1.56 -25.84
N ARG A 316 -2.53 0.97 -24.67
CA ARG A 316 -3.40 0.05 -23.92
C ARG A 316 -4.84 0.57 -23.76
N LEU A 317 -5.03 1.81 -23.29
CA LEU A 317 -6.37 2.37 -23.12
C LEU A 317 -7.09 2.64 -24.45
N SER A 318 -6.35 2.86 -25.53
CA SER A 318 -6.90 2.99 -26.89
C SER A 318 -7.28 1.65 -27.49
N GLU A 319 -6.61 0.56 -27.09
CA GLU A 319 -6.99 -0.81 -27.44
C GLU A 319 -8.23 -1.29 -26.66
N LEU A 320 -8.49 -0.75 -25.47
CA LEU A 320 -9.66 -1.09 -24.65
C LEU A 320 -10.91 -0.28 -25.04
N VAL A 321 -11.28 -0.37 -26.32
CA VAL A 321 -12.52 0.18 -26.90
C VAL A 321 -13.20 -0.85 -27.82
N ALA A 322 -14.50 -1.10 -27.63
CA ALA A 322 -15.34 -1.91 -28.51
C ALA A 322 -16.78 -1.38 -28.56
N GLY A 323 -17.22 -0.88 -29.73
CA GLY A 323 -18.54 -0.26 -29.86
C GLY A 323 -18.68 0.96 -28.97
N ASP A 324 -19.69 0.95 -28.10
CA ASP A 324 -19.97 1.95 -27.05
C ASP A 324 -19.21 1.69 -25.73
N LEU A 325 -18.59 0.51 -25.58
CA LEU A 325 -17.79 0.17 -24.40
C LEU A 325 -16.38 0.75 -24.53
N ALA A 326 -16.01 1.62 -23.59
CA ALA A 326 -14.66 2.16 -23.48
C ALA A 326 -14.25 2.34 -22.02
N VAL A 327 -13.11 1.74 -21.64
CA VAL A 327 -12.55 1.90 -20.28
C VAL A 327 -12.25 3.38 -20.00
N ARG A 328 -11.70 4.09 -20.99
CA ARG A 328 -11.42 5.53 -20.89
C ARG A 328 -12.66 6.36 -20.54
N ALA A 329 -13.80 6.06 -21.18
CA ALA A 329 -15.05 6.77 -20.90
C ALA A 329 -15.56 6.52 -19.47
N ALA A 330 -15.40 5.28 -18.97
CA ALA A 330 -15.75 4.94 -17.59
C ALA A 330 -14.91 5.73 -16.56
N PHE A 331 -13.61 5.91 -16.82
CA PHE A 331 -12.72 6.71 -15.98
C PHE A 331 -12.99 8.21 -16.09
N ALA A 332 -13.21 8.74 -17.30
CA ALA A 332 -13.53 10.15 -17.53
C ALA A 332 -14.71 10.61 -16.67
N LEU A 333 -15.76 9.78 -16.60
CA LEU A 333 -16.93 10.05 -15.78
C LEU A 333 -16.66 10.23 -14.28
N SER A 334 -15.66 9.53 -13.73
CA SER A 334 -15.26 9.70 -12.33
C SER A 334 -14.29 10.88 -12.17
N PHE A 335 -13.37 11.07 -13.12
CA PHE A 335 -12.38 12.15 -13.11
C PHE A 335 -13.01 13.55 -13.28
N GLU A 336 -13.98 13.70 -14.18
CA GLU A 336 -14.62 15.00 -14.46
C GLU A 336 -15.43 15.55 -13.30
N ARG A 337 -15.81 14.69 -12.33
CA ARG A 337 -16.54 15.06 -11.11
C ARG A 337 -15.65 15.58 -9.99
N LEU A 338 -14.35 15.35 -10.11
CA LEU A 338 -13.39 15.79 -9.10
C LEU A 338 -13.31 17.31 -9.08
N ALA A 339 -13.05 17.86 -7.89
CA ALA A 339 -12.69 19.28 -7.76
C ALA A 339 -11.41 19.58 -8.54
N VAL A 340 -11.17 20.85 -8.86
CA VAL A 340 -10.00 21.28 -9.64
C VAL A 340 -8.70 20.77 -9.01
N ASP A 341 -8.55 20.91 -7.69
CA ASP A 341 -7.35 20.48 -6.95
C ASP A 341 -7.18 18.95 -6.94
N ASP A 342 -8.28 18.20 -6.83
CA ASP A 342 -8.25 16.73 -6.84
C ASP A 342 -7.91 16.19 -8.24
N ARG A 343 -8.34 16.88 -9.32
CA ARG A 343 -7.92 16.56 -10.68
C ARG A 343 -6.43 16.79 -10.87
N LEU A 344 -5.91 17.91 -10.37
CA LEU A 344 -4.48 18.19 -10.40
C LEU A 344 -3.71 17.10 -9.65
N MET A 345 -4.14 16.75 -8.43
CA MET A 345 -3.54 15.66 -7.66
C MET A 345 -3.56 14.36 -8.46
N PHE A 346 -4.72 13.92 -8.97
CA PHE A 346 -4.85 12.70 -9.76
C PHE A 346 -3.87 12.66 -10.95
N ARG A 347 -3.74 13.77 -11.69
CA ARG A 347 -2.76 13.90 -12.79
C ARG A 347 -1.32 13.77 -12.27
N ARG A 348 -0.97 14.48 -11.19
CA ARG A 348 0.36 14.47 -10.59
C ARG A 348 0.77 13.10 -10.06
N LEU A 349 -0.17 12.31 -9.52
CA LEU A 349 0.07 10.92 -9.12
C LEU A 349 0.48 10.04 -10.31
N GLY A 350 0.04 10.36 -11.53
CA GLY A 350 0.49 9.67 -12.75
C GLY A 350 1.98 9.87 -13.07
N LEU A 351 2.65 10.85 -12.45
CA LEU A 351 4.10 11.08 -12.61
C LEU A 351 4.95 10.35 -11.57
N MET A 352 4.33 9.72 -10.57
CA MET A 352 5.07 9.09 -9.47
C MET A 352 5.72 7.77 -9.91
N PRO A 353 6.96 7.50 -9.46
CA PRO A 353 7.61 6.23 -9.66
C PRO A 353 7.01 5.18 -8.70
N GLY A 354 6.70 3.99 -9.21
CA GLY A 354 6.34 2.81 -8.42
C GLY A 354 4.83 2.55 -8.22
N VAL A 355 4.52 1.63 -7.30
CA VAL A 355 3.20 0.97 -7.20
C VAL A 355 2.35 1.41 -6.01
N ASN A 356 2.94 2.04 -5.00
CA ASN A 356 2.24 2.64 -3.87
C ASN A 356 3.08 3.80 -3.32
N PHE A 357 2.49 4.71 -2.55
CA PHE A 357 3.18 5.91 -2.08
C PHE A 357 2.55 6.49 -0.81
N ALA A 358 3.35 7.31 -0.12
CA ALA A 358 2.97 8.10 1.05
C ALA A 358 2.39 9.48 0.66
N PRO A 359 1.63 10.15 1.54
CA PRO A 359 1.15 11.52 1.32
C PRO A 359 2.25 12.54 1.04
N GLU A 360 3.41 12.40 1.66
CA GLU A 360 4.54 13.34 1.51
C GLU A 360 5.10 13.31 0.08
N ALA A 361 5.20 12.12 -0.51
CA ALA A 361 5.60 11.97 -1.90
C ALA A 361 4.55 12.55 -2.86
N ALA A 362 3.26 12.33 -2.58
CA ALA A 362 2.15 12.92 -3.34
C ALA A 362 2.15 14.46 -3.24
N ALA A 363 2.43 15.00 -2.05
CA ALA A 363 2.55 16.43 -1.80
C ALA A 363 3.73 17.04 -2.58
N ALA A 364 4.89 16.36 -2.59
CA ALA A 364 6.08 16.82 -3.30
C ALA A 364 5.83 16.92 -4.81
N VAL A 365 5.27 15.87 -5.43
CA VAL A 365 4.97 15.89 -6.88
C VAL A 365 3.90 16.94 -7.20
N ALA A 366 2.86 17.06 -6.39
CA ALA A 366 1.78 18.03 -6.62
C ALA A 366 2.20 19.48 -6.33
N GLY A 367 3.24 19.69 -5.50
CA GLY A 367 3.66 21.03 -5.08
C GLY A 367 2.71 21.67 -4.07
N VAL A 368 2.13 20.87 -3.18
CA VAL A 368 1.18 21.30 -2.15
C VAL A 368 1.66 20.89 -0.75
N SER A 369 0.97 21.32 0.31
CA SER A 369 1.27 20.85 1.66
C SER A 369 0.87 19.38 1.85
N VAL A 370 1.52 18.68 2.79
CA VAL A 370 1.20 17.28 3.13
C VAL A 370 -0.28 17.13 3.50
N LEU A 371 -0.80 18.02 4.33
CA LEU A 371 -2.21 18.02 4.73
C LEU A 371 -3.17 18.19 3.54
N ALA A 372 -2.85 19.07 2.59
CA ALA A 372 -3.66 19.25 1.37
C ALA A 372 -3.60 18.00 0.47
N ALA A 373 -2.44 17.34 0.42
CA ALA A 373 -2.30 16.08 -0.29
C ALA A 373 -3.15 14.98 0.37
N GLU A 374 -3.04 14.78 1.69
CA GLU A 374 -3.84 13.81 2.45
C GLU A 374 -5.34 13.98 2.18
N PHE A 375 -5.87 15.18 2.32
CA PHE A 375 -7.29 15.42 2.03
C PHE A 375 -7.68 15.09 0.58
N SER A 376 -6.80 15.37 -0.38
CA SER A 376 -7.05 15.04 -1.79
C SER A 376 -6.98 13.53 -2.03
N LEU A 377 -6.03 12.83 -1.40
CA LEU A 377 -5.88 11.38 -1.48
C LEU A 377 -7.10 10.67 -0.89
N GLU A 378 -7.58 11.09 0.28
CA GLU A 378 -8.80 10.54 0.89
C GLU A 378 -10.03 10.76 -0.01
N ARG A 379 -10.18 11.94 -0.62
CA ARG A 379 -11.26 12.19 -1.59
C ARG A 379 -11.16 11.31 -2.84
N LEU A 380 -9.93 11.01 -3.31
CA LEU A 380 -9.71 10.09 -4.42
C LEU A 380 -10.00 8.63 -4.04
N VAL A 381 -9.71 8.23 -2.79
CA VAL A 381 -10.10 6.92 -2.23
C VAL A 381 -11.62 6.82 -2.16
N ASP A 382 -12.29 7.83 -1.60
CA ASP A 382 -13.75 7.90 -1.54
C ASP A 382 -14.40 7.88 -2.92
N GLY A 383 -13.73 8.40 -3.94
CA GLY A 383 -14.12 8.35 -5.35
C GLY A 383 -13.76 7.06 -6.09
N ASN A 384 -13.15 6.08 -5.41
CA ASN A 384 -12.62 4.84 -5.97
C ASN A 384 -11.66 5.04 -7.17
N LEU A 385 -10.91 6.15 -7.16
CA LEU A 385 -9.84 6.43 -8.13
C LEU A 385 -8.45 6.11 -7.55
N LEU A 386 -8.40 5.82 -6.26
CA LEU A 386 -7.23 5.42 -5.51
C LEU A 386 -7.64 4.34 -4.49
N GLN A 387 -6.70 3.50 -4.08
CA GLN A 387 -6.89 2.49 -3.05
C GLN A 387 -6.02 2.80 -1.84
N SER A 388 -6.55 2.63 -0.63
CA SER A 388 -5.75 2.56 0.60
C SER A 388 -5.25 1.12 0.78
N VAL A 389 -3.94 0.92 0.77
CA VAL A 389 -3.30 -0.39 0.97
C VAL A 389 -2.77 -0.57 2.39
N GLY A 390 -2.85 0.48 3.19
CA GLY A 390 -2.46 0.53 4.60
C GLY A 390 -2.61 1.95 5.15
N PRO A 391 -2.38 2.15 6.45
CA PRO A 391 -2.38 3.48 7.04
C PRO A 391 -1.39 4.40 6.31
N GLN A 392 -1.86 5.54 5.80
CA GLN A 392 -1.04 6.50 5.06
C GLN A 392 -0.26 5.90 3.87
N ARG A 393 -0.84 4.88 3.22
CA ARG A 393 -0.29 4.28 2.01
C ARG A 393 -1.36 4.05 0.97
N TYR A 394 -1.10 4.58 -0.21
CA TYR A 394 -2.07 4.61 -1.30
C TYR A 394 -1.49 3.98 -2.56
N ARG A 395 -2.36 3.40 -3.38
CA ARG A 395 -2.01 2.80 -4.66
C ARG A 395 -3.02 3.22 -5.72
N MET A 396 -2.52 3.58 -6.89
CA MET A 396 -3.35 3.75 -8.08
C MET A 396 -3.33 2.45 -8.88
N HIS A 397 -4.52 1.98 -9.26
CA HIS A 397 -4.61 0.81 -10.12
C HIS A 397 -3.96 1.09 -11.48
N ASP A 398 -3.30 0.10 -12.09
CA ASP A 398 -2.51 0.29 -13.30
C ASP A 398 -3.26 0.98 -14.46
N LEU A 399 -4.47 0.54 -14.82
CA LEU A 399 -5.28 1.23 -15.83
C LEU A 399 -5.66 2.68 -15.45
N LEU A 400 -5.88 2.96 -14.16
CA LEU A 400 -6.12 4.33 -13.67
C LEU A 400 -4.83 5.16 -13.72
N ARG A 401 -3.67 4.56 -13.46
CA ARG A 401 -2.35 5.18 -13.60
C ARG A 401 -2.09 5.57 -15.05
N LEU A 402 -2.36 4.67 -16.00
CA LEU A 402 -2.27 5.00 -17.43
C LEU A 402 -3.20 6.14 -17.82
N TYR A 403 -4.42 6.15 -17.28
CA TYR A 403 -5.36 7.24 -17.51
C TYR A 403 -4.87 8.56 -16.92
N ALA A 404 -4.32 8.55 -15.70
CA ALA A 404 -3.68 9.71 -15.08
C ALA A 404 -2.52 10.23 -15.95
N VAL A 405 -1.66 9.36 -16.46
CA VAL A 405 -0.56 9.71 -17.39
C VAL A 405 -1.09 10.35 -18.68
N GLU A 406 -2.15 9.79 -19.30
CA GLU A 406 -2.79 10.40 -20.47
C GLU A 406 -3.31 11.81 -20.15
N ARG A 407 -4.02 11.99 -19.03
CA ARG A 407 -4.55 13.30 -18.62
C ARG A 407 -3.45 14.30 -18.32
N THR A 408 -2.38 13.89 -17.64
CA THR A 408 -1.20 14.71 -17.41
C THR A 408 -0.56 15.14 -18.72
N ARG A 409 -0.51 14.28 -19.73
CA ARG A 409 0.04 14.63 -21.03
C ARG A 409 -0.83 15.61 -21.83
N MET A 410 -2.14 15.48 -21.71
CA MET A 410 -3.11 16.31 -22.43
C MET A 410 -3.32 17.69 -21.78
N GLU A 411 -3.26 17.76 -20.46
CA GLU A 411 -3.65 18.97 -19.72
C GLU A 411 -2.46 19.75 -19.11
N ASP A 412 -1.33 19.10 -18.83
CA ASP A 412 -0.16 19.78 -18.27
C ASP A 412 0.89 20.05 -19.36
N GLY A 413 1.42 21.29 -19.33
CA GLY A 413 2.57 21.67 -20.14
C GLY A 413 3.82 20.86 -19.78
N GLU A 414 4.71 20.65 -20.74
CA GLU A 414 5.93 19.86 -20.54
C GLU A 414 6.81 20.38 -19.39
N ALA A 415 6.96 21.70 -19.30
CA ALA A 415 7.72 22.36 -18.23
C ALA A 415 7.10 22.10 -16.84
N ASP A 416 5.77 22.12 -16.71
CA ASP A 416 5.08 21.87 -15.44
C ASP A 416 5.23 20.42 -14.99
N ARG A 417 5.18 19.47 -15.94
CA ARG A 417 5.42 18.05 -15.66
C ARG A 417 6.85 17.82 -15.19
N LEU A 418 7.81 18.40 -15.90
CA LEU A 418 9.23 18.31 -15.52
C LEU A 418 9.45 18.92 -14.13
N ALA A 419 8.90 20.10 -13.84
CA ALA A 419 8.98 20.72 -12.52
C ALA A 419 8.36 19.84 -11.41
N ALA A 420 7.25 19.17 -11.68
CA ALA A 420 6.63 18.23 -10.74
C ALA A 420 7.51 17.01 -10.45
N VAL A 421 8.07 16.39 -11.48
CA VAL A 421 9.01 15.26 -11.31
C VAL A 421 10.26 15.72 -10.55
N ARG A 422 10.83 16.88 -10.90
CA ARG A 422 11.99 17.44 -10.20
C ARG A 422 11.74 17.65 -8.70
N ARG A 423 10.58 18.19 -8.32
CA ARG A 423 10.22 18.33 -6.88
C ARG A 423 10.16 16.98 -6.17
N LEU A 424 9.56 15.98 -6.81
CA LEU A 424 9.47 14.63 -6.26
C LEU A 424 10.85 13.99 -6.04
N LEU A 425 11.71 14.04 -7.06
CA LEU A 425 13.05 13.47 -7.00
C LEU A 425 13.94 14.19 -5.98
N THR A 426 13.85 15.52 -5.91
CA THR A 426 14.53 16.31 -4.87
C THR A 426 14.06 15.90 -3.47
N TRP A 427 12.76 15.65 -3.29
CA TRP A 427 12.22 15.17 -2.01
C TRP A 427 12.72 13.76 -1.66
N TYR A 428 12.72 12.81 -2.61
CA TYR A 428 13.26 11.47 -2.37
C TYR A 428 14.76 11.50 -2.06
N ALA A 429 15.55 12.28 -2.79
CA ALA A 429 16.99 12.44 -2.54
C ALA A 429 17.25 12.99 -1.13
N ARG A 430 16.51 14.03 -0.71
CA ARG A 430 16.68 14.62 0.63
C ARG A 430 16.14 13.73 1.75
N THR A 431 15.06 12.99 1.51
CA THR A 431 14.47 12.09 2.54
C THR A 431 15.29 10.82 2.72
N SER A 432 15.76 10.21 1.62
CA SER A 432 16.71 9.09 1.71
C SER A 432 18.02 9.51 2.38
N HIS A 433 18.51 10.72 2.09
CA HIS A 433 19.65 11.29 2.79
C HIS A 433 19.38 11.43 4.30
N ALA A 434 18.22 11.97 4.70
CA ALA A 434 17.84 12.09 6.11
C ALA A 434 17.75 10.73 6.81
N ALA A 435 17.19 9.71 6.16
CA ALA A 435 17.16 8.34 6.67
C ALA A 435 18.58 7.76 6.83
N SER A 436 19.47 8.00 5.86
CA SER A 436 20.86 7.54 5.91
C SER A 436 21.65 8.11 7.09
N ILE A 437 21.33 9.33 7.53
CA ILE A 437 21.93 9.97 8.72
C ILE A 437 21.61 9.17 9.97
N VAL A 438 20.38 8.70 10.10
CA VAL A 438 19.96 7.92 11.27
C VAL A 438 20.61 6.55 11.28
N LEU A 439 20.84 5.95 10.11
CA LEU A 439 21.55 4.67 10.01
C LEU A 439 23.06 4.80 10.24
N MET A 440 23.67 5.94 9.87
CA MET A 440 25.11 6.20 9.99
C MET A 440 25.43 7.67 10.36
N PRO A 441 25.27 8.09 11.63
CA PRO A 441 25.31 9.51 12.05
C PRO A 441 26.64 10.25 11.82
N ALA A 442 27.78 9.55 11.96
CA ALA A 442 29.12 10.14 11.89
C ALA A 442 29.84 9.93 10.54
N ARG A 443 29.18 9.29 9.57
CA ARG A 443 29.74 9.12 8.23
C ARG A 443 29.68 10.46 7.48
N ARG A 444 30.72 10.79 6.70
CA ARG A 444 30.67 11.97 5.83
C ARG A 444 29.60 11.76 4.77
N ARG A 445 28.84 12.83 4.57
CA ARG A 445 27.63 12.82 3.76
C ARG A 445 27.91 13.35 2.35
N PRO A 446 27.17 12.84 1.35
CA PRO A 446 27.06 13.51 0.07
C PRO A 446 26.64 14.98 0.24
N PRO A 447 27.27 15.94 -0.45
CA PRO A 447 26.84 17.33 -0.42
C PRO A 447 25.47 17.47 -1.10
N LEU A 448 24.50 18.06 -0.39
CA LEU A 448 23.17 18.36 -0.96
C LEU A 448 23.09 19.77 -1.58
N GLN A 449 24.17 20.55 -1.57
CA GLN A 449 24.19 21.94 -2.05
C GLN A 449 23.85 22.05 -3.54
N THR A 450 24.02 20.98 -4.29
CA THR A 450 23.72 20.88 -5.72
C THR A 450 22.26 20.51 -6.01
N LEU A 451 21.43 20.30 -4.97
CA LEU A 451 20.00 20.07 -5.07
C LEU A 451 19.21 21.27 -4.57
N ASP A 452 18.20 21.66 -5.34
CA ASP A 452 17.22 22.66 -4.93
C ASP A 452 16.60 22.33 -3.56
N PRO A 453 16.15 23.34 -2.79
CA PRO A 453 15.34 23.10 -1.60
C PRO A 453 14.11 22.26 -1.93
N ALA A 454 13.78 21.29 -1.07
CA ALA A 454 12.54 20.54 -1.23
C ALA A 454 11.34 21.46 -0.95
N SER A 455 10.31 21.35 -1.78
CA SER A 455 9.03 22.05 -1.58
C SER A 455 8.24 21.51 -0.38
N VAL A 456 8.51 20.27 0.01
CA VAL A 456 7.96 19.60 1.18
C VAL A 456 9.14 19.23 2.10
N PRO A 457 9.04 19.44 3.42
CA PRO A 457 10.10 19.02 4.34
C PRO A 457 10.43 17.52 4.17
N PRO A 458 11.72 17.13 4.21
CA PRO A 458 12.08 15.72 4.28
C PRO A 458 11.47 15.06 5.52
N THR A 459 11.13 13.77 5.43
CA THR A 459 10.64 13.02 6.59
C THR A 459 11.69 13.02 7.71
N ALA A 460 11.24 13.27 8.93
CA ALA A 460 12.05 13.11 10.13
C ALA A 460 11.93 11.67 10.65
N PHE A 461 13.04 11.09 11.06
CA PHE A 461 13.10 9.70 11.55
C PHE A 461 13.42 9.71 13.04
N GLY A 462 12.61 9.02 13.84
CA GLY A 462 12.76 8.97 15.29
C GLY A 462 13.88 8.04 15.76
N GLY A 463 14.32 7.13 14.89
CA GLY A 463 15.44 6.24 15.16
C GLY A 463 15.63 5.21 14.04
N TYR A 464 16.46 4.22 14.33
CA TYR A 464 16.91 3.24 13.36
C TYR A 464 15.76 2.44 12.73
N ALA A 465 14.83 1.95 13.55
CA ALA A 465 13.68 1.16 13.09
C ALA A 465 12.79 1.93 12.10
N ASP A 466 12.55 3.22 12.37
CA ASP A 466 11.74 4.08 11.50
C ASP A 466 12.39 4.27 10.13
N ALA A 467 13.71 4.51 10.10
CA ALA A 467 14.48 4.69 8.86
C ALA A 467 14.49 3.40 8.01
N ILE A 468 14.70 2.23 8.63
CA ILE A 468 14.64 0.94 7.93
C ILE A 468 13.25 0.67 7.39
N ALA A 469 12.20 0.84 8.21
CA ALA A 469 10.82 0.59 7.79
C ALA A 469 10.42 1.50 6.61
N TRP A 470 10.87 2.77 6.62
CA TRP A 470 10.66 3.67 5.51
C TRP A 470 11.40 3.24 4.24
N PHE A 471 12.68 2.88 4.35
CA PHE A 471 13.42 2.38 3.18
C PHE A 471 12.80 1.10 2.61
N GLU A 472 12.30 0.19 3.43
CA GLU A 472 11.59 -0.99 2.95
C GLU A 472 10.32 -0.64 2.19
N ALA A 473 9.51 0.26 2.76
CA ALA A 473 8.26 0.70 2.16
C ALA A 473 8.49 1.46 0.84
N GLU A 474 9.55 2.26 0.75
CA GLU A 474 9.88 3.09 -0.41
C GLU A 474 10.89 2.47 -1.36
N ARG A 475 11.41 1.26 -1.09
CA ARG A 475 12.50 0.63 -1.88
C ARG A 475 12.23 0.65 -3.38
N ALA A 476 11.07 0.14 -3.80
CA ALA A 476 10.69 0.08 -5.20
C ALA A 476 10.54 1.49 -5.81
N ASN A 477 10.08 2.47 -5.03
CA ASN A 477 9.93 3.84 -5.45
C ASN A 477 11.29 4.53 -5.60
N LEU A 478 12.25 4.27 -4.71
CA LEU A 478 13.61 4.82 -4.77
C LEU A 478 14.41 4.26 -5.95
N VAL A 479 14.24 2.96 -6.26
CA VAL A 479 14.81 2.34 -7.46
C VAL A 479 14.26 3.03 -8.71
N ALA A 480 12.93 3.12 -8.82
CA ALA A 480 12.29 3.75 -9.97
C ALA A 480 12.56 5.28 -10.05
N ALA A 481 12.68 5.97 -8.91
CA ALA A 481 13.07 7.38 -8.84
C ALA A 481 14.50 7.59 -9.33
N THR A 482 15.41 6.66 -9.08
CA THR A 482 16.80 6.72 -9.59
C THR A 482 16.81 6.67 -11.12
N THR A 483 16.05 5.76 -11.73
CA THR A 483 15.88 5.70 -13.19
C THR A 483 15.19 6.95 -13.73
N GLN A 484 14.12 7.41 -13.08
CA GLN A 484 13.41 8.61 -13.51
C GLN A 484 14.29 9.87 -13.42
N ALA A 485 15.21 9.95 -12.47
CA ALA A 485 16.19 11.04 -12.36
C ALA A 485 17.14 11.08 -13.55
N ALA A 486 17.60 9.93 -14.04
CA ALA A 486 18.35 9.82 -15.27
C ALA A 486 17.52 10.31 -16.47
N ASP A 487 16.29 9.80 -16.61
CA ASP A 487 15.40 10.13 -17.75
C ASP A 487 15.10 11.64 -17.89
N VAL A 488 15.07 12.38 -16.77
CA VAL A 488 14.79 13.83 -16.76
C VAL A 488 16.03 14.72 -16.66
N GLY A 489 17.23 14.11 -16.75
CA GLY A 489 18.51 14.83 -16.70
C GLY A 489 18.79 15.48 -15.34
N MET A 490 18.61 14.74 -14.24
CA MET A 490 18.96 15.14 -12.88
C MET A 490 20.08 14.24 -12.32
N PRO A 491 21.33 14.39 -12.81
CA PRO A 491 22.43 13.51 -12.43
C PRO A 491 22.68 13.48 -10.92
N ASN A 492 22.57 14.64 -10.25
CA ASN A 492 22.74 14.73 -8.79
C ASN A 492 21.75 13.83 -8.04
N ALA A 493 20.47 13.85 -8.42
CA ALA A 493 19.48 12.98 -7.78
C ALA A 493 19.73 11.51 -8.11
N ALA A 494 20.16 11.22 -9.35
CA ALA A 494 20.44 9.87 -9.82
C ALA A 494 21.59 9.17 -9.07
N TRP A 495 22.55 9.90 -8.49
CA TRP A 495 23.60 9.30 -7.63
C TRP A 495 23.41 9.57 -6.12
N ILE A 496 22.72 10.64 -5.70
CA ILE A 496 22.45 10.92 -4.28
C ILE A 496 21.46 9.90 -3.68
N ILE A 497 20.42 9.50 -4.43
CA ILE A 497 19.46 8.49 -3.97
C ILE A 497 20.16 7.14 -3.70
N PRO A 498 20.87 6.52 -4.66
CA PRO A 498 21.58 5.26 -4.41
C PRO A 498 22.68 5.36 -3.35
N SER A 499 23.44 6.46 -3.29
CA SER A 499 24.48 6.61 -2.26
C SER A 499 23.88 6.66 -0.84
N SER A 500 22.70 7.25 -0.70
CA SER A 500 21.96 7.29 0.58
C SER A 500 21.36 5.93 0.97
N LEU A 501 21.15 5.03 -0.01
CA LEU A 501 20.67 3.67 0.21
C LEU A 501 21.76 2.69 0.66
N LEU A 502 23.04 3.06 0.58
CA LEU A 502 24.15 2.14 0.83
C LEU A 502 24.09 1.47 2.21
N ALA A 503 23.82 2.23 3.27
CA ALA A 503 23.69 1.66 4.63
C ALA A 503 22.54 0.65 4.71
N PHE A 504 21.38 0.99 4.12
CA PHE A 504 20.22 0.12 4.04
C PHE A 504 20.52 -1.16 3.24
N PHE A 505 21.18 -1.05 2.09
CA PHE A 505 21.58 -2.22 1.30
C PHE A 505 22.62 -3.09 1.99
N GLN A 506 23.55 -2.53 2.77
CA GLN A 506 24.49 -3.31 3.56
C GLN A 506 23.80 -4.14 4.65
N LEU A 507 22.67 -3.67 5.19
CA LEU A 507 21.91 -4.36 6.24
C LEU A 507 20.91 -5.37 5.68
N ARG A 508 20.13 -4.94 4.67
CA ARG A 508 18.99 -5.71 4.13
C ARG A 508 19.34 -6.50 2.88
N LYS A 509 20.50 -6.23 2.31
CA LYS A 509 21.08 -6.99 1.22
C LYS A 509 20.14 -7.12 0.01
N HIS A 510 19.59 -6.02 -0.48
CA HIS A 510 18.84 -6.08 -1.75
C HIS A 510 19.79 -5.94 -2.94
N TRP A 511 20.67 -6.94 -3.15
CA TRP A 511 21.77 -6.86 -4.14
C TRP A 511 21.33 -6.48 -5.57
N PRO A 512 20.22 -7.00 -6.13
CA PRO A 512 19.79 -6.60 -7.49
C PRO A 512 19.47 -5.10 -7.59
N ASP A 513 18.72 -4.56 -6.62
CA ASP A 513 18.37 -3.14 -6.57
C ASP A 513 19.61 -2.27 -6.33
N TRP A 514 20.52 -2.73 -5.47
CA TRP A 514 21.79 -2.06 -5.22
C TRP A 514 22.56 -1.89 -6.53
N ILE A 515 22.81 -2.99 -7.24
CA ILE A 515 23.60 -2.97 -8.47
C ILE A 515 22.92 -2.12 -9.56
N VAL A 516 21.61 -2.27 -9.74
CA VAL A 516 20.86 -1.50 -10.76
C VAL A 516 20.93 0.00 -10.48
N THR A 517 20.62 0.42 -9.26
CA THR A 517 20.60 1.85 -8.91
C THR A 517 21.98 2.50 -9.01
N HIS A 518 23.03 1.80 -8.58
CA HIS A 518 24.40 2.34 -8.66
C HIS A 518 24.92 2.36 -10.10
N ARG A 519 24.52 1.44 -10.96
CA ARG A 519 24.85 1.51 -12.40
C ARG A 519 24.21 2.70 -13.09
N VAL A 520 22.93 2.96 -12.81
CA VAL A 520 22.24 4.15 -13.33
C VAL A 520 22.94 5.42 -12.84
N GLY A 521 23.17 5.54 -11.53
CA GLY A 521 23.87 6.69 -10.97
C GLY A 521 25.30 6.88 -11.53
N LEU A 522 26.03 5.78 -11.78
CA LEU A 522 27.37 5.83 -12.37
C LEU A 522 27.35 6.39 -13.80
N THR A 523 26.42 5.93 -14.64
CA THR A 523 26.26 6.43 -16.01
C THR A 523 25.98 7.93 -15.98
N GLU A 524 25.00 8.36 -15.19
CA GLU A 524 24.63 9.78 -15.10
C GLU A 524 25.75 10.66 -14.55
N ALA A 525 26.47 10.20 -13.52
CA ALA A 525 27.59 10.93 -12.96
C ALA A 525 28.73 11.10 -13.99
N ARG A 526 29.02 10.06 -14.79
CA ARG A 526 30.03 10.14 -15.86
C ARG A 526 29.62 11.09 -16.97
N GLU A 527 28.37 11.02 -17.44
CA GLU A 527 27.85 11.90 -18.48
C GLU A 527 27.83 13.37 -18.03
N ALA A 528 27.56 13.62 -16.75
CA ALA A 528 27.61 14.95 -16.15
C ALA A 528 29.03 15.44 -15.82
N GLY A 529 30.05 14.57 -15.89
CA GLY A 529 31.41 14.87 -15.43
C GLY A 529 31.54 15.04 -13.91
N ASP A 530 30.59 14.50 -13.13
CA ASP A 530 30.59 14.53 -11.67
C ASP A 530 31.47 13.42 -11.09
N LYS A 531 32.74 13.76 -10.85
CA LYS A 531 33.72 12.83 -10.28
C LYS A 531 33.38 12.35 -8.89
N TYR A 532 32.71 13.17 -8.08
CA TYR A 532 32.31 12.77 -6.74
C TYR A 532 31.21 11.70 -6.79
N GLY A 533 30.19 11.92 -7.63
CA GLY A 533 29.15 10.93 -7.91
C GLY A 533 29.74 9.63 -8.49
N GLU A 534 30.65 9.72 -9.46
CA GLU A 534 31.32 8.57 -10.08
C GLU A 534 32.01 7.69 -9.04
N VAL A 535 32.80 8.29 -8.15
CA VAL A 535 33.53 7.57 -7.10
C VAL A 535 32.58 6.85 -6.13
N LEU A 536 31.52 7.52 -5.66
CA LEU A 536 30.58 6.90 -4.72
C LEU A 536 29.83 5.72 -5.35
N MET A 537 29.46 5.82 -6.63
CA MET A 537 28.77 4.75 -7.33
C MET A 537 29.69 3.55 -7.59
N LEU A 538 30.93 3.79 -8.02
CA LEU A 538 31.94 2.74 -8.18
C LEU A 538 32.27 2.07 -6.84
N GLN A 539 32.41 2.84 -5.76
CA GLN A 539 32.63 2.28 -4.43
C GLN A 539 31.45 1.38 -4.02
N GLY A 540 30.21 1.84 -4.17
CA GLY A 540 29.04 1.02 -3.84
C GLY A 540 28.95 -0.25 -4.67
N LEU A 541 29.29 -0.21 -5.97
CA LEU A 541 29.38 -1.40 -6.81
C LEU A 541 30.49 -2.35 -6.35
N GLY A 542 31.66 -1.82 -6.01
CA GLY A 542 32.78 -2.61 -5.48
C GLY A 542 32.40 -3.36 -4.20
N ILE A 543 31.71 -2.70 -3.27
CA ILE A 543 31.20 -3.32 -2.05
C ILE A 543 30.13 -4.38 -2.39
N ALA A 544 29.20 -4.11 -3.31
CA ALA A 544 28.20 -5.09 -3.72
C ALA A 544 28.83 -6.36 -4.33
N MET A 545 29.86 -6.20 -5.18
CA MET A 545 30.57 -7.32 -5.80
C MET A 545 31.38 -8.11 -4.77
N ARG A 546 31.98 -7.45 -3.77
CA ARG A 546 32.63 -8.09 -2.62
C ARG A 546 31.67 -9.02 -1.89
N GLU A 547 30.48 -8.55 -1.56
CA GLU A 547 29.45 -9.31 -0.84
C GLU A 547 28.98 -10.53 -1.64
N LEU A 548 28.98 -10.44 -2.97
CA LEU A 548 28.68 -11.56 -3.88
C LEU A 548 29.89 -12.47 -4.16
N ARG A 549 31.02 -12.26 -3.47
CA ARG A 549 32.31 -12.96 -3.67
C ARG A 549 32.85 -12.88 -5.10
N ARG A 550 32.45 -11.83 -5.84
CA ARG A 550 32.95 -11.49 -7.17
C ARG A 550 34.13 -10.53 -7.03
N TYR A 551 35.20 -11.02 -6.44
CA TYR A 551 36.27 -10.18 -5.96
C TYR A 551 37.05 -9.49 -7.09
N ASP A 552 37.17 -10.10 -8.28
CA ASP A 552 37.84 -9.47 -9.44
C ASP A 552 37.10 -8.21 -9.87
N ASP A 553 35.78 -8.33 -10.08
CA ASP A 553 34.90 -7.21 -10.42
C ASP A 553 34.91 -6.14 -9.31
N ALA A 554 35.00 -6.55 -8.04
CA ALA A 554 35.08 -5.62 -6.92
C ALA A 554 36.36 -4.78 -6.95
N ILE A 555 37.52 -5.43 -7.18
CA ILE A 555 38.80 -4.74 -7.32
C ILE A 555 38.77 -3.80 -8.53
N GLU A 556 38.27 -4.25 -9.68
CA GLU A 556 38.17 -3.44 -10.88
C GLU A 556 37.38 -2.14 -10.62
N HIS A 557 36.18 -2.25 -10.04
CA HIS A 557 35.38 -1.07 -9.69
C HIS A 557 36.09 -0.12 -8.72
N LEU A 558 36.77 -0.65 -7.71
CA LEU A 558 37.46 0.16 -6.71
C LEU A 558 38.74 0.80 -7.23
N LEU A 559 39.45 0.18 -8.18
CA LEU A 559 40.58 0.79 -8.88
C LEU A 559 40.11 1.94 -9.77
N TYR A 560 38.99 1.78 -10.50
CA TYR A 560 38.39 2.90 -11.21
C TYR A 560 37.93 4.02 -10.28
N ALA A 561 37.43 3.70 -9.09
CA ALA A 561 37.10 4.71 -8.08
C ALA A 561 38.35 5.46 -7.62
N GLN A 562 39.48 4.75 -7.42
CA GLN A 562 40.74 5.36 -7.02
C GLN A 562 41.30 6.30 -8.11
N GLU A 563 41.20 5.92 -9.38
CA GLU A 563 41.59 6.79 -10.50
C GLU A 563 40.74 8.07 -10.54
N ALA A 564 39.42 7.95 -10.36
CA ALA A 564 38.52 9.10 -10.33
C ALA A 564 38.70 9.98 -9.08
N GLU A 565 39.12 9.40 -7.95
CA GLU A 565 39.42 10.13 -6.71
C GLU A 565 40.69 10.97 -6.81
N HIS A 566 41.71 10.51 -7.54
CA HIS A 566 42.96 11.26 -7.73
C HIS A 566 42.71 12.67 -8.29
N ASP A 567 41.68 12.84 -9.12
CA ASP A 567 41.26 14.13 -9.66
C ASP A 567 40.57 15.04 -8.62
N LEU A 568 40.00 14.46 -7.56
CA LEU A 568 39.34 15.18 -6.46
C LEU A 568 40.32 15.62 -5.37
N GLY A 569 41.37 14.82 -5.11
CA GLY A 569 42.35 15.06 -4.05
C GLY A 569 41.74 15.05 -2.64
N ASP A 570 40.74 14.21 -2.40
CA ASP A 570 39.94 14.19 -1.18
C ASP A 570 40.33 13.02 -0.30
N LYS A 571 41.21 13.28 0.69
CA LYS A 571 41.73 12.27 1.63
C LYS A 571 40.67 11.43 2.33
N TYR A 572 39.46 11.95 2.55
CA TYR A 572 38.38 11.14 3.12
C TYR A 572 37.94 10.05 2.14
N VAL A 573 37.81 10.41 0.87
CA VAL A 573 37.41 9.52 -0.21
C VAL A 573 38.54 8.54 -0.51
N GLU A 574 39.80 8.98 -0.54
CA GLU A 574 41.00 8.12 -0.62
C GLU A 574 40.95 7.02 0.44
N ALA A 575 40.81 7.40 1.72
CA ALA A 575 40.74 6.45 2.83
C ALA A 575 39.56 5.47 2.71
N SER A 576 38.40 5.95 2.26
CA SER A 576 37.18 5.16 2.07
C SER A 576 37.36 4.07 0.98
N ILE A 577 37.99 4.43 -0.14
CA ILE A 577 38.28 3.49 -1.24
C ILE A 577 39.35 2.48 -0.81
N LEU A 578 40.45 2.95 -0.22
CA LEU A 578 41.52 2.07 0.28
C LEU A 578 41.01 1.08 1.33
N ASN A 579 40.13 1.51 2.23
CA ASN A 579 39.48 0.63 3.19
C ASN A 579 38.64 -0.45 2.50
N SER A 580 37.96 -0.11 1.41
CA SER A 580 37.14 -1.05 0.63
C SER A 580 38.02 -2.04 -0.14
N LEU A 581 39.14 -1.59 -0.73
CA LEU A 581 40.12 -2.44 -1.41
C LEU A 581 40.76 -3.45 -0.44
N ALA A 582 41.21 -2.97 0.72
CA ALA A 582 41.77 -3.82 1.77
C ALA A 582 40.75 -4.88 2.23
N ALA A 583 39.47 -4.53 2.30
CA ALA A 583 38.40 -5.46 2.66
C ALA A 583 38.20 -6.56 1.61
N VAL A 584 38.25 -6.20 0.32
CA VAL A 584 38.19 -7.18 -0.78
C VAL A 584 39.40 -8.11 -0.75
N ARG A 585 40.61 -7.58 -0.54
CA ARG A 585 41.84 -8.38 -0.47
C ARG A 585 41.87 -9.31 0.73
N PHE A 586 41.36 -8.85 1.87
CA PHE A 586 41.19 -9.70 3.05
C PHE A 586 40.26 -10.88 2.74
N ASP A 587 39.07 -10.63 2.18
CA ASP A 587 38.12 -11.68 1.81
C ASP A 587 38.65 -12.61 0.71
N TRP A 588 39.52 -12.09 -0.18
CA TRP A 588 40.23 -12.91 -1.17
C TRP A 588 41.23 -13.88 -0.53
N GLY A 589 41.67 -13.62 0.71
CA GLY A 589 42.64 -14.45 1.43
C GLY A 589 44.05 -13.86 1.46
N GLN A 590 44.18 -12.53 1.47
CA GLN A 590 45.46 -11.81 1.59
C GLN A 590 45.53 -10.97 2.88
N PRO A 591 45.49 -11.59 4.07
CA PRO A 591 45.33 -10.87 5.34
C PRO A 591 46.54 -10.01 5.73
N GLU A 592 47.77 -10.40 5.39
CA GLU A 592 48.96 -9.58 5.67
C GLU A 592 48.94 -8.27 4.90
N LEU A 593 48.64 -8.33 3.60
CA LEU A 593 48.53 -7.15 2.74
C LEU A 593 47.37 -6.25 3.20
N ALA A 594 46.23 -6.84 3.55
CA ALA A 594 45.10 -6.08 4.09
C ALA A 594 45.47 -5.35 5.39
N ALA A 595 46.25 -5.97 6.29
CA ALA A 595 46.71 -5.33 7.53
C ALA A 595 47.56 -4.09 7.25
N GLU A 596 48.51 -4.18 6.31
CA GLU A 596 49.36 -3.05 5.91
C GLU A 596 48.53 -1.90 5.34
N GLU A 597 47.55 -2.21 4.47
CA GLU A 597 46.69 -1.20 3.88
C GLU A 597 45.75 -0.55 4.90
N TYR A 598 45.14 -1.34 5.79
CA TYR A 598 44.31 -0.79 6.85
C TYR A 598 45.11 0.08 7.84
N GLN A 599 46.38 -0.24 8.11
CA GLN A 599 47.23 0.66 8.91
C GLN A 599 47.47 2.00 8.21
N ARG A 600 47.64 2.00 6.88
CA ARG A 600 47.72 3.24 6.10
C ARG A 600 46.40 4.02 6.14
N VAL A 601 45.27 3.35 5.95
CA VAL A 601 43.93 3.97 6.07
C VAL A 601 43.74 4.59 7.45
N LEU A 602 44.11 3.87 8.52
CA LEU A 602 43.99 4.34 9.90
C LEU A 602 44.81 5.61 10.14
N ALA A 603 46.02 5.67 9.59
CA ALA A 603 46.86 6.87 9.66
C ALA A 603 46.21 8.07 8.96
N ILE A 604 45.65 7.87 7.76
CA ILE A 604 44.94 8.91 7.01
C ILE A 604 43.70 9.38 7.80
N CYS A 605 42.87 8.45 8.30
CA CYS A 605 41.69 8.78 9.08
C CYS A 605 42.01 9.62 10.32
N ARG A 606 43.09 9.29 11.04
CA ARG A 606 43.58 10.07 12.18
C ARG A 606 44.09 11.45 11.78
N GLU A 607 44.83 11.54 10.67
CA GLU A 607 45.35 12.81 10.15
C GLU A 607 44.22 13.81 9.87
N ILE A 608 43.12 13.34 9.26
CA ILE A 608 41.99 14.18 8.87
C ILE A 608 40.87 14.27 9.92
N GLY A 609 41.03 13.64 11.09
CA GLY A 609 40.02 13.61 12.15
C GLY A 609 38.73 12.87 11.77
N ASN A 610 38.79 11.88 10.88
CA ASN A 610 37.65 11.06 10.46
C ASN A 610 37.43 9.91 11.46
N THR A 611 36.72 10.19 12.56
CA THR A 611 36.44 9.22 13.62
C THR A 611 35.64 8.00 13.14
N TRP A 612 34.69 8.19 12.22
CA TRP A 612 33.92 7.08 11.65
C TRP A 612 34.79 6.13 10.84
N GLY A 613 35.68 6.69 10.01
CA GLY A 613 36.65 5.92 9.25
C GLY A 613 37.65 5.21 10.15
N GLU A 614 38.12 5.87 11.23
CA GLU A 614 39.00 5.26 12.23
C GLU A 614 38.35 4.05 12.90
N ALA A 615 37.12 4.20 13.43
CA ALA A 615 36.40 3.10 14.07
C ALA A 615 36.17 1.92 13.12
N THR A 616 35.77 2.19 11.88
CA THR A 616 35.55 1.16 10.85
C THR A 616 36.86 0.43 10.50
N THR A 617 37.96 1.17 10.37
CA THR A 617 39.27 0.59 10.04
C THR A 617 39.82 -0.25 11.19
N LEU A 618 39.65 0.19 12.43
CA LEU A 618 40.04 -0.58 13.63
C LEU A 618 39.24 -1.88 13.77
N ASN A 619 37.95 -1.86 13.43
CA ASN A 619 37.12 -3.05 13.33
C ASN A 619 37.69 -4.05 12.30
N ASN A 620 37.99 -3.57 11.09
CA ASN A 620 38.58 -4.41 10.05
C ASN A 620 39.96 -4.96 10.46
N LEU A 621 40.82 -4.14 11.06
CA LEU A 621 42.10 -4.58 11.63
C LEU A 621 41.92 -5.64 12.71
N GLY A 622 40.92 -5.49 13.57
CA GLY A 622 40.57 -6.49 14.58
C GLY A 622 40.28 -7.86 13.97
N GLU A 623 39.49 -7.89 12.90
CA GLU A 623 39.16 -9.13 12.17
C GLU A 623 40.39 -9.73 11.45
N VAL A 624 41.20 -8.88 10.80
CA VAL A 624 42.43 -9.30 10.13
C VAL A 624 43.42 -9.90 11.14
N TYR A 625 43.66 -9.22 12.26
CA TYR A 625 44.55 -9.72 13.32
C TYR A 625 44.03 -10.99 13.95
N PHE A 626 42.71 -11.14 14.12
CA PHE A 626 42.11 -12.38 14.57
C PHE A 626 42.43 -13.54 13.61
N THR A 627 42.29 -13.31 12.30
CA THR A 627 42.60 -14.30 11.25
C THR A 627 44.07 -14.68 11.23
N LEU A 628 44.96 -13.70 11.44
CA LEU A 628 46.41 -13.90 11.62
C LEU A 628 46.79 -14.50 12.98
N ARG A 629 45.81 -14.83 13.84
CA ARG A 629 46.00 -15.35 15.21
C ARG A 629 46.80 -14.42 16.14
N ARG A 630 46.82 -13.12 15.83
CA ARG A 630 47.39 -12.06 16.67
C ARG A 630 46.34 -11.56 17.66
N TYR A 631 45.91 -12.44 18.57
CA TYR A 631 44.74 -12.21 19.43
C TYR A 631 44.86 -10.97 20.34
N ALA A 632 46.07 -10.62 20.79
CA ALA A 632 46.28 -9.40 21.57
C ALA A 632 46.01 -8.13 20.75
N ASP A 633 46.52 -8.08 19.52
CA ASP A 633 46.32 -6.95 18.60
C ASP A 633 44.86 -6.87 18.13
N ALA A 634 44.22 -8.02 17.92
CA ALA A 634 42.81 -8.12 17.58
C ALA A 634 41.91 -7.54 18.68
N ALA A 635 42.16 -7.94 19.94
CA ALA A 635 41.43 -7.42 21.09
C ALA A 635 41.62 -5.91 21.27
N ALA A 636 42.88 -5.44 21.22
CA ALA A 636 43.17 -4.01 21.36
C ALA A 636 42.50 -3.16 20.27
N SER A 637 42.52 -3.65 19.01
CA SER A 637 41.91 -2.95 17.88
C SER A 637 40.38 -2.93 18.00
N ALA A 638 39.76 -4.06 18.37
CA ALA A 638 38.31 -4.16 18.56
C ALA A 638 37.82 -3.37 19.80
N GLU A 639 38.57 -3.32 20.89
CA GLU A 639 38.26 -2.47 22.06
C GLU A 639 38.29 -0.98 21.70
N ALA A 640 39.30 -0.54 20.94
CA ALA A 640 39.38 0.83 20.45
C ALA A 640 38.22 1.16 19.50
N ALA A 641 37.88 0.25 18.58
CA ALA A 641 36.74 0.39 17.68
C ALA A 641 35.41 0.47 18.43
N LEU A 642 35.22 -0.34 19.49
CA LEU A 642 34.03 -0.33 20.33
C LEU A 642 33.87 1.00 21.06
N SER A 643 34.95 1.54 21.66
CA SER A 643 34.92 2.84 22.33
C SER A 643 34.51 3.95 21.36
N LEU A 644 35.20 4.05 20.22
CA LEU A 644 34.92 5.09 19.23
C LEU A 644 33.53 4.94 18.62
N SER A 645 33.07 3.71 18.35
CA SER A 645 31.73 3.47 17.82
C SER A 645 30.65 3.91 18.82
N GLY A 646 30.87 3.68 20.12
CA GLY A 646 30.01 4.18 21.19
C GLY A 646 29.96 5.71 21.29
N GLU A 647 31.11 6.37 21.16
CA GLU A 647 31.19 7.84 21.19
C GLU A 647 30.43 8.51 20.04
N ILE A 648 30.43 7.87 18.85
CA ILE A 648 29.80 8.43 17.65
C ILE A 648 28.40 7.85 17.35
N GLY A 649 27.88 6.97 18.20
CA GLY A 649 26.59 6.30 18.03
C GLY A 649 26.52 5.35 16.82
N ASN A 650 27.65 4.72 16.45
CA ASN A 650 27.71 3.74 15.36
C ASN A 650 27.41 2.32 15.89
N HIS A 651 26.14 2.03 16.16
CA HIS A 651 25.72 0.74 16.70
C HIS A 651 26.06 -0.46 15.79
N TRP A 652 26.12 -0.27 14.48
CA TRP A 652 26.61 -1.31 13.57
C TRP A 652 28.09 -1.65 13.84
N GLY A 653 28.92 -0.62 13.99
CA GLY A 653 30.33 -0.75 14.38
C GLY A 653 30.53 -1.37 15.76
N GLU A 654 29.69 -1.03 16.74
CA GLU A 654 29.69 -1.64 18.09
C GLU A 654 29.43 -3.15 18.01
N GLY A 655 28.37 -3.56 17.31
CA GLY A 655 28.01 -4.98 17.16
C GLY A 655 29.11 -5.79 16.48
N PHE A 656 29.81 -5.20 15.50
CA PHE A 656 30.95 -5.83 14.84
C PHE A 656 32.18 -5.95 15.76
N ALA A 657 32.53 -4.89 16.50
CA ALA A 657 33.61 -4.91 17.48
C ALA A 657 33.39 -5.98 18.57
N LEU A 658 32.16 -6.02 19.13
CA LEU A 658 31.77 -7.02 20.12
C LEU A 658 31.84 -8.45 19.56
N HIS A 659 31.47 -8.65 18.29
CA HIS A 659 31.63 -9.94 17.62
C HIS A 659 33.10 -10.38 17.54
N ILE A 660 34.00 -9.48 17.14
CA ILE A 660 35.44 -9.76 17.07
C ILE A 660 36.00 -10.07 18.47
N LEU A 661 35.61 -9.32 19.49
CA LEU A 661 36.02 -9.59 20.88
C LEU A 661 35.53 -10.96 21.36
N GLY A 662 34.29 -11.33 21.04
CA GLY A 662 33.75 -12.66 21.31
C GLY A 662 34.57 -13.77 20.67
N CYS A 663 34.85 -13.66 19.37
CA CYS A 663 35.70 -14.60 18.63
C CYS A 663 37.11 -14.69 19.22
N THR A 664 37.73 -13.53 19.50
CA THR A 664 39.09 -13.44 20.03
C THR A 664 39.20 -14.09 21.41
N HIS A 665 38.27 -13.81 22.31
CA HIS A 665 38.26 -14.42 23.65
C HIS A 665 37.94 -15.92 23.63
N ALA A 666 37.14 -16.40 22.67
CA ALA A 666 36.88 -17.82 22.49
C ALA A 666 38.17 -18.58 22.13
N GLU A 667 38.96 -18.06 21.19
CA GLU A 667 40.25 -18.66 20.80
C GLU A 667 41.33 -18.48 21.87
N TRP A 668 41.24 -17.43 22.69
CA TRP A 668 42.12 -17.21 23.84
C TRP A 668 41.73 -18.03 25.09
N GLN A 669 40.87 -19.05 24.95
CA GLN A 669 40.41 -19.94 26.02
C GLN A 669 39.75 -19.20 27.21
N ARG A 670 38.99 -18.15 26.92
CA ARG A 670 38.17 -17.39 27.89
C ARG A 670 36.69 -17.45 27.51
N PRO A 671 36.05 -18.64 27.61
CA PRO A 671 34.70 -18.87 27.08
C PRO A 671 33.63 -17.99 27.73
N ASP A 672 33.74 -17.69 29.03
CA ASP A 672 32.76 -16.85 29.73
C ASP A 672 32.73 -15.42 29.17
N ARG A 673 33.92 -14.84 28.94
CA ARG A 673 34.02 -13.52 28.31
C ARG A 673 33.56 -13.54 26.85
N ALA A 674 33.87 -14.61 26.13
CA ALA A 674 33.40 -14.77 24.75
C ALA A 674 31.87 -14.77 24.67
N ALA A 675 31.20 -15.51 25.58
CA ALA A 675 29.76 -15.56 25.67
C ALA A 675 29.14 -14.19 26.03
N GLU A 676 29.75 -13.44 26.95
CA GLU A 676 29.33 -12.08 27.31
C GLU A 676 29.37 -11.15 26.08
N TYR A 677 30.49 -11.12 25.35
CA TYR A 677 30.64 -10.29 24.15
C TYR A 677 29.69 -10.71 23.03
N PHE A 678 29.51 -12.01 22.78
CA PHE A 678 28.53 -12.48 21.79
C PHE A 678 27.09 -12.12 22.16
N THR A 679 26.73 -12.17 23.44
CA THR A 679 25.39 -11.80 23.91
C THR A 679 25.13 -10.31 23.66
N ARG A 680 26.09 -9.45 24.05
CA ARG A 680 26.00 -8.01 23.77
C ARG A 680 25.97 -7.71 22.28
N ALA A 681 26.79 -8.39 21.47
CA ALA A 681 26.77 -8.25 20.02
C ALA A 681 25.41 -8.63 19.44
N LEU A 682 24.76 -9.69 19.96
CA LEU A 682 23.45 -10.14 19.53
C LEU A 682 22.37 -9.10 19.87
N GLU A 683 22.37 -8.57 21.08
CA GLU A 683 21.44 -7.52 21.52
C GLU A 683 21.57 -6.27 20.64
N THR A 684 22.79 -5.78 20.41
CA THR A 684 23.05 -4.63 19.54
C THR A 684 22.58 -4.89 18.11
N ARG A 685 22.91 -6.05 17.53
CA ARG A 685 22.55 -6.40 16.15
C ARG A 685 21.03 -6.57 15.97
N GLN A 686 20.35 -7.14 16.96
CA GLN A 686 18.89 -7.25 16.96
C GLN A 686 18.21 -5.88 17.09
N ALA A 687 18.74 -4.99 17.94
CA ALA A 687 18.20 -3.64 18.12
C ALA A 687 18.25 -2.80 16.81
N ILE A 688 19.28 -3.02 15.99
CA ILE A 688 19.43 -2.37 14.68
C ILE A 688 18.92 -3.24 13.51
N GLY A 689 18.35 -4.42 13.76
CA GLY A 689 17.88 -5.30 12.68
C GLY A 689 18.97 -5.77 11.69
N ASP A 690 20.24 -5.86 12.12
CA ASP A 690 21.33 -6.45 11.34
C ASP A 690 21.19 -7.99 11.35
N ARG A 691 20.35 -8.50 10.43
CA ARG A 691 20.01 -9.92 10.33
C ARG A 691 21.21 -10.81 10.00
N GLN A 692 22.07 -10.34 9.09
CA GLN A 692 23.27 -11.09 8.69
C GLN A 692 24.26 -11.18 9.86
N GLY A 693 24.46 -10.07 10.57
CA GLY A 693 25.25 -10.07 11.80
C GLY A 693 24.64 -10.95 12.88
N GLU A 694 23.32 -10.89 13.09
CA GLU A 694 22.60 -11.72 14.07
C GLU A 694 22.91 -13.20 13.84
N ALA A 695 22.73 -13.67 12.61
CA ALA A 695 22.97 -15.06 12.22
C ALA A 695 24.44 -15.47 12.40
N THR A 696 25.38 -14.58 12.07
CA THR A 696 26.82 -14.83 12.24
C THR A 696 27.21 -14.96 13.71
N THR A 697 26.69 -14.07 14.57
CA THR A 697 26.93 -14.13 16.02
C THR A 697 26.29 -15.37 16.65
N LEU A 698 25.06 -15.71 16.28
CA LEU A 698 24.39 -16.95 16.71
C LEU A 698 25.20 -18.19 16.33
N THR A 699 25.79 -18.19 15.13
CA THR A 699 26.63 -19.31 14.66
C THR A 699 27.87 -19.49 15.54
N ARG A 700 28.58 -18.39 15.84
CA ARG A 700 29.78 -18.43 16.69
C ARG A 700 29.48 -18.77 18.15
N LEU A 701 28.36 -18.28 18.68
CA LEU A 701 27.90 -18.65 20.02
C LEU A 701 27.51 -20.14 20.09
N GLY A 702 26.88 -20.67 19.04
CA GLY A 702 26.62 -22.11 18.90
C GLY A 702 27.92 -22.93 18.84
N ASP A 703 28.93 -22.47 18.09
CA ASP A 703 30.24 -23.11 18.02
C ASP A 703 30.94 -23.14 19.40
N LEU A 704 30.78 -22.06 20.20
CA LEU A 704 31.30 -21.99 21.57
C LEU A 704 30.60 -22.98 22.51
N LEU A 705 29.26 -23.01 22.50
CA LEU A 705 28.47 -23.94 23.32
C LEU A 705 28.72 -25.41 22.94
N ASN A 706 28.88 -25.70 21.64
CA ASN A 706 29.20 -27.05 21.19
C ASN A 706 30.58 -27.50 21.70
N ARG A 707 31.59 -26.61 21.69
CA ARG A 707 32.91 -26.88 22.29
C ARG A 707 32.83 -27.12 23.79
N ALA A 708 31.89 -26.47 24.48
CA ALA A 708 31.63 -26.66 25.91
C ALA A 708 30.75 -27.89 26.23
N GLY A 709 30.28 -28.64 25.23
CA GLY A 709 29.46 -29.85 25.42
C GLY A 709 27.95 -29.61 25.46
N HIS A 710 27.48 -28.35 25.38
CA HIS A 710 26.07 -27.95 25.36
C HIS A 710 25.43 -28.12 23.97
N ARG A 711 25.44 -29.36 23.44
CA ARG A 711 25.06 -29.66 22.06
C ARG A 711 23.61 -29.30 21.69
N GLY A 712 22.68 -29.45 22.64
CA GLY A 712 21.27 -29.11 22.42
C GLY A 712 21.07 -27.62 22.15
N GLU A 713 21.65 -26.79 23.02
CA GLU A 713 21.59 -25.32 22.89
C GLU A 713 22.33 -24.83 21.65
N ALA A 714 23.51 -25.40 21.36
CA ALA A 714 24.27 -25.08 20.14
C ALA A 714 23.45 -25.32 18.86
N ARG A 715 22.75 -26.46 18.77
CA ARG A 715 21.89 -26.76 17.63
C ARG A 715 20.74 -25.77 17.49
N GLU A 716 20.16 -25.32 18.59
CA GLU A 716 19.08 -24.35 18.53
C GLU A 716 19.55 -23.00 18.00
N LEU A 717 20.72 -22.54 18.43
CA LEU A 717 21.34 -21.33 17.88
C LEU A 717 21.67 -21.48 16.39
N TRP A 718 22.23 -22.62 15.96
CA TRP A 718 22.49 -22.87 14.55
C TRP A 718 21.22 -22.97 13.70
N ARG A 719 20.12 -23.54 14.22
CA ARG A 719 18.82 -23.55 13.50
C ARG A 719 18.31 -22.13 13.29
N ARG A 720 18.34 -21.31 14.33
CA ARG A 720 17.96 -19.89 14.23
C ARG A 720 18.82 -19.16 13.21
N ALA A 721 20.15 -19.30 13.28
CA ALA A 721 21.05 -18.72 12.29
C ALA A 721 20.75 -19.18 10.85
N LEU A 722 20.51 -20.48 10.64
CA LEU A 722 20.18 -21.04 9.33
C LEU A 722 18.86 -20.49 8.78
N THR A 723 17.83 -20.34 9.61
CA THR A 723 16.56 -19.72 9.21
C THR A 723 16.81 -18.30 8.71
N ILE A 724 17.56 -17.50 9.47
CA ILE A 724 17.88 -16.12 9.10
C ILE A 724 18.66 -16.08 7.78
N PHE A 725 19.74 -16.85 7.63
CA PHE A 725 20.54 -16.85 6.39
C PHE A 725 19.71 -17.27 5.17
N ARG A 726 18.74 -18.18 5.33
CA ARG A 726 17.82 -18.56 4.24
C ARG A 726 16.84 -17.45 3.89
N GLU A 727 16.31 -16.73 4.88
CA GLU A 727 15.39 -15.61 4.65
C GLU A 727 16.04 -14.47 3.87
N ILE A 728 17.34 -14.24 4.07
CA ILE A 728 18.11 -13.18 3.38
C ILE A 728 18.90 -13.70 2.17
N GLU A 729 18.70 -14.96 1.77
CA GLU A 729 19.39 -15.63 0.64
C GLU A 729 20.93 -15.55 0.71
N ASP A 730 21.48 -15.58 1.92
CA ASP A 730 22.93 -15.44 2.15
C ASP A 730 23.66 -16.79 1.95
N PRO A 731 24.81 -16.80 1.26
CA PRO A 731 25.56 -18.02 0.95
C PRO A 731 26.05 -18.80 2.20
N HIS A 732 26.16 -18.17 3.37
CA HIS A 732 26.57 -18.85 4.61
C HIS A 732 25.54 -19.85 5.14
N ALA A 733 24.31 -19.87 4.61
CA ALA A 733 23.30 -20.87 4.93
C ALA A 733 23.82 -22.32 4.74
N GLY A 734 24.62 -22.56 3.70
CA GLY A 734 25.21 -23.88 3.42
C GLY A 734 26.15 -24.35 4.54
N GLU A 735 26.98 -23.45 5.05
CA GLU A 735 27.95 -23.75 6.11
C GLU A 735 27.27 -24.08 7.45
N VAL A 736 26.19 -23.37 7.80
CA VAL A 736 25.43 -23.64 9.03
C VAL A 736 24.64 -24.95 8.91
N ALA A 737 24.08 -25.23 7.73
CA ALA A 737 23.41 -26.50 7.47
C ALA A 737 24.37 -27.70 7.62
N ALA A 738 25.62 -27.57 7.17
CA ALA A 738 26.65 -28.60 7.34
C ALA A 738 26.97 -28.88 8.82
N ARG A 739 27.06 -27.83 9.67
CA ARG A 739 27.25 -27.97 11.13
C ARG A 739 26.11 -28.74 11.79
N LEU A 740 24.86 -28.45 11.41
CA LEU A 740 23.68 -29.18 11.91
C LEU A 740 23.69 -30.65 11.46
N GLY A 741 24.20 -30.94 10.26
CA GLY A 741 24.35 -32.29 9.72
C GLY A 741 25.41 -33.13 10.46
N SER A 742 26.62 -32.59 10.65
CA SER A 742 27.72 -33.28 11.35
C SER A 742 27.45 -33.47 12.85
N SER A 743 26.67 -32.57 13.44
CA SER A 743 26.20 -32.72 14.81
C SER A 743 25.19 -33.88 14.96
N ARG A 744 24.39 -34.20 13.94
CA ARG A 744 23.44 -35.34 13.97
C ARG A 744 24.14 -36.69 13.88
N SER A 745 25.20 -36.80 13.08
CA SER A 745 25.96 -38.07 12.95
C SER A 745 26.69 -38.42 14.25
N SER A 746 27.22 -37.43 14.98
CA SER A 746 27.89 -37.70 16.27
C SER A 746 26.95 -38.08 17.42
N ASP A 747 25.66 -37.70 17.36
CA ASP A 747 24.65 -38.18 18.33
C ASP A 747 24.16 -39.60 18.02
N ALA A 748 24.18 -40.03 16.76
CA ALA A 748 23.85 -41.40 16.37
C ALA A 748 24.92 -42.39 16.87
N ASP A 749 26.20 -41.98 16.87
CA ASP A 749 27.32 -42.74 17.42
C ASP A 749 27.42 -42.69 18.96
N ALA A 750 26.69 -41.78 19.62
CA ALA A 750 26.70 -41.60 21.08
C ALA A 750 25.52 -42.27 21.80
N ARG A 751 24.74 -43.15 21.15
CA ARG A 751 23.79 -44.01 21.86
C ARG A 751 24.56 -45.01 22.75
N PRO A 752 24.32 -45.08 24.07
CA PRO A 752 24.90 -46.12 24.90
C PRO A 752 24.37 -47.48 24.43
N GLY A 753 25.26 -48.46 24.30
CA GLY A 753 24.92 -49.81 23.89
C GLY A 753 23.75 -50.38 24.70
N GLU A 754 22.77 -50.94 23.99
CA GLU A 754 21.75 -51.79 24.59
C GLU A 754 22.46 -52.96 25.29
N ALA A 755 22.32 -52.98 26.62
CA ALA A 755 22.70 -54.10 27.44
C ALA A 755 21.88 -55.33 27.00
N LEU A 756 22.61 -56.37 26.60
CA LEU A 756 22.12 -57.74 26.48
C LEU A 756 21.49 -58.18 27.81
N ASP A 757 20.17 -58.15 27.90
CA ASP A 757 19.43 -58.79 28.99
C ASP A 757 19.01 -60.20 28.55
N ALA A 758 19.90 -61.15 28.84
CA ALA A 758 19.58 -62.57 28.81
C ALA A 758 18.72 -62.93 30.04
N ARG A 759 17.41 -63.10 29.83
CA ARG A 759 16.57 -63.90 30.73
C ARG A 759 15.77 -64.92 29.92
N GLY A 760 16.39 -66.09 29.74
CA GLY A 760 15.70 -67.31 29.36
C GLY A 760 14.87 -67.82 30.53
N THR A 761 13.56 -67.80 30.39
CA THR A 761 12.62 -68.56 31.22
C THR A 761 12.53 -70.00 30.74
N GLN A 762 12.34 -70.86 31.72
CA GLN A 762 12.45 -72.31 31.70
C GLN A 762 11.43 -73.02 30.78
N SER A 763 11.89 -74.20 30.36
CA SER A 763 11.20 -75.31 29.67
C SER A 763 9.96 -75.84 30.44
N PRO A 764 9.13 -76.75 29.86
CA PRO A 764 9.55 -78.14 29.79
C PRO A 764 9.24 -78.87 28.47
N ALA A 765 10.18 -79.74 28.13
CA ALA A 765 10.00 -80.86 27.24
C ALA A 765 8.96 -81.86 27.76
N SER A 766 8.17 -82.42 26.85
CA SER A 766 7.75 -83.82 26.95
C SER A 766 7.77 -84.46 25.56
N THR A 767 8.26 -85.68 25.55
CA THR A 767 8.75 -86.48 24.44
C THR A 767 7.63 -87.32 23.82
N SER A 768 7.54 -87.40 22.49
CA SER A 768 7.14 -88.60 21.71
C SER A 768 7.23 -88.24 20.22
N VAL A 769 8.11 -88.86 19.43
CA VAL A 769 7.83 -90.10 18.65
C VAL A 769 6.52 -89.89 17.86
N ASN A 770 6.48 -89.67 16.55
CA ASN A 770 6.87 -90.63 15.53
C ASN A 770 6.74 -90.00 14.13
N SER A 771 7.42 -90.63 13.19
CA SER A 771 7.40 -90.39 11.76
C SER A 771 6.06 -90.69 11.07
N SER A 772 5.96 -90.15 9.85
CA SER A 772 5.28 -90.65 8.65
C SER A 772 3.76 -90.57 8.55
N GLY A 773 3.32 -89.96 7.44
CA GLY A 773 2.19 -90.46 6.65
C GLY A 773 1.19 -89.41 6.17
N SER A 774 1.26 -89.09 4.87
CA SER A 774 0.10 -88.88 3.97
C SER A 774 -0.89 -87.78 4.37
N THR A 775 -1.00 -86.64 3.70
CA THR A 775 -1.55 -86.38 2.35
C THR A 775 -1.49 -84.89 2.10
#